data_AF-A0A7Z7CKM7-F1
#
_entry.id   AF-A0A7Z7CKM7-F1
#
_cell.length_a   1.000
_cell.length_b   1.000
_cell.length_c   1.000
_cell.angle_alpha   90.00
_cell.angle_beta   90.00
_cell.angle_gamma   90.00
#
_symmetry.space_group_name_H-M   'P 1'
#
loop_
_entity.id
_entity.type
_entity.pdbx_description
1 polymer ?
#
loop_
_entity_poly.entity_id
_entity_poly.type
_entity_poly.pdbx_seq_one_letter_code
_entity_poly.pdbx_strand_id
1 'polypeptide(L)'
;MQYRKIISMLLILVLVAPWLAAPAGKVNAGASYPVPGNNGLLTIKYVDENSIELQWEYARSESSTPPDVNYQVYISNAPDLTDMQQISGTSGHSYGDPINGSESTTGTYSKIITNLIEGDTYYFNVVVKDRYLAAAYQMQSIEFTVQLSALDQYNELKKKADRGNSNDFIQEAILLLSNKQFIETPDFESLPAEDQEAIAEYLLDIEAPTSKGYENKEQVEFFVQLALTALEVTRQIDGPNAVVALNDLYNKQAERINHFDFPSAEANFYQLIAAYRSASEVDKRTTAYLYELKLKTTSSISSVLRYIDTFVEETPFINRANTTEEMVTSLDKLNKIHENILTYNEANPGNSITSFALDTRKMDNLTQEQKEQLADQMLTERPIGGYTSFEAIQNAFNQFFPGNEADALAAVNTARVDKNIDAMRLAMENQELGIDFPNEYGSLSKQVKDYVAGFLIDNIKKNYESKEQVQYMIELAVQAQLIWEQRGLGVLQDKLDLFAQKLSEGPDHFKDPETDMLRLVGNHHLQLSEVNKPIFAFKYLHLLGLERIAKQAQVEIADPRFLLALLSMPFEPIENATTIDQMNQWLETTMNEQFNGHNFFDQYKFNLTGELDLSKRAELSPEGKKELAEWVLNEQDRYEDVGNLQYVINRFFTAPNVTGNDINNTIIGLDDTMEISLNGKLTWIDVASMQKFDFSGDKTVWVRHKAISDLLPGRAVKIVFTANGDSNNGNGSGSGNGNGSTPNSGGSTGGGTSTTAPVTSIPTPTTKQEQIVVDVNGVNGTNLTKTPITRTTEADGTIKDLVKMSEAIAKESVEKAKQLNMNTARIVIPDAKDAVSETRIELPKAAVKQLNDGGLNLEISTENAIISVPTNSIAGFDQDLYFRVVPLKKESERKEVEERAKKEQLIQQITPNSNVKVLARPVEIETNMQSHEVTLTLPLRDSLPTDPAARQQALDNLAVYIEHSDGTKELIQGKRVNLSDSSEGIEFTVNQFSTFTLVVVDGLKASQGSHSPYINGFGADFRPDAFVTRAQMAAMLARNLSDEVGTASANVVNYDDVSATHWAASDIEKAQSAGIMNGMKATQFAPEGSITRAQMATIAYRWIQKQSADATSSTTQATGGAGFTDVSADLWASDAIAYVQSAGLMTGYNDGTFKPDSQLTRAEAVKVLNVLFKRTPAAGVTTPTFTDVPATHWAYADIEAAAQK
;
A
#
# COMPACT_ATOMS: atom_id res chain seq x y z
N MET A 1 -56.88 -12.25 -6.02
CA MET A 1 -58.11 -12.57 -5.26
C MET A 1 -57.97 -13.97 -4.70
N GLN A 2 -58.36 -14.16 -3.44
CA GLN A 2 -58.18 -15.37 -2.65
C GLN A 2 -59.05 -16.54 -3.12
N TYR A 3 -58.51 -17.77 -3.11
CA TYR A 3 -59.09 -18.92 -2.40
C TYR A 3 -58.02 -19.99 -2.09
N ARG A 4 -58.15 -20.57 -0.90
CA ARG A 4 -57.20 -21.32 -0.05
C ARG A 4 -56.82 -22.75 -0.49
N LYS A 5 -55.57 -23.13 -0.15
CA LYS A 5 -55.04 -24.37 0.51
C LYS A 5 -55.54 -25.76 0.05
N ILE A 6 -54.59 -26.66 -0.27
CA ILE A 6 -54.23 -27.95 0.42
C ILE A 6 -53.38 -28.82 -0.56
N ILE A 7 -52.29 -29.44 -0.04
CA ILE A 7 -51.34 -30.43 -0.66
C ILE A 7 -50.22 -29.78 -1.52
N SER A 8 -48.92 -29.89 -1.29
CA SER A 8 -48.06 -30.74 -0.46
C SER A 8 -46.90 -29.90 0.08
N MET A 9 -46.74 -29.89 1.40
CA MET A 9 -45.58 -29.35 2.10
C MET A 9 -45.17 -30.47 3.05
N LEU A 10 -44.09 -31.18 2.74
CA LEU A 10 -43.45 -32.11 3.67
C LEU A 10 -41.94 -32.16 3.41
N LEU A 11 -41.18 -32.04 4.50
CA LEU A 11 -39.72 -32.03 4.68
C LEU A 11 -39.03 -30.68 4.36
N ILE A 12 -38.23 -30.04 5.24
CA ILE A 12 -37.41 -30.54 6.37
C ILE A 12 -37.32 -29.47 7.47
N LEU A 13 -38.07 -29.63 8.57
CA LEU A 13 -37.67 -29.28 9.94
C LEU A 13 -38.75 -29.77 10.90
N VAL A 14 -38.67 -31.03 11.35
CA VAL A 14 -39.48 -31.51 12.47
C VAL A 14 -38.60 -32.37 13.38
N LEU A 15 -38.19 -31.72 14.47
CA LEU A 15 -38.15 -32.23 15.84
C LEU A 15 -38.60 -33.68 16.02
N VAL A 16 -37.74 -34.44 16.70
CA VAL A 16 -38.08 -35.66 17.43
C VAL A 16 -39.35 -35.41 18.27
N ALA A 17 -40.50 -35.86 17.78
CA ALA A 17 -41.75 -35.95 18.52
C ALA A 17 -42.43 -37.28 18.15
N PRO A 18 -42.64 -38.20 19.11
CA PRO A 18 -43.13 -39.54 18.84
C PRO A 18 -44.62 -39.45 18.50
N TRP A 19 -44.98 -39.74 17.25
CA TRP A 19 -46.38 -40.02 16.94
C TRP A 19 -46.71 -41.46 17.33
N LEU A 20 -47.79 -41.56 18.09
CA LEU A 20 -48.48 -42.73 18.55
C LEU A 20 -48.71 -43.74 17.42
N ALA A 21 -47.77 -44.66 17.22
CA ALA A 21 -48.18 -46.02 16.90
C ALA A 21 -48.93 -46.52 18.14
N ALA A 22 -50.15 -47.01 17.96
CA ALA A 22 -50.78 -47.89 18.94
C ALA A 22 -49.72 -48.89 19.44
N PRO A 23 -49.68 -49.27 20.74
CA PRO A 23 -48.72 -50.26 21.19
C PRO A 23 -48.95 -51.51 20.33
N ALA A 24 -48.08 -51.73 19.34
CA ALA A 24 -48.09 -52.97 18.59
C ALA A 24 -47.91 -54.03 19.65
N GLY A 25 -48.96 -54.85 19.78
CA GLY A 25 -49.17 -55.68 20.94
C GLY A 25 -47.94 -56.53 21.20
N LYS A 26 -47.68 -56.81 22.48
CA LYS A 26 -46.87 -57.96 22.87
C LYS A 26 -47.28 -59.14 22.01
N VAL A 27 -46.42 -59.58 21.11
CA VAL A 27 -46.61 -60.90 20.53
C VAL A 27 -45.85 -61.89 21.39
N ASN A 28 -46.52 -63.00 21.66
CA ASN A 28 -46.17 -64.02 22.64
C ASN A 28 -44.68 -64.34 22.62
N ALA A 29 -44.00 -64.03 23.72
CA ALA A 29 -42.77 -64.70 24.09
C ALA A 29 -43.11 -66.19 24.29
N GLY A 30 -42.89 -66.99 23.24
CA GLY A 30 -42.70 -68.41 23.41
C GLY A 30 -41.47 -68.62 24.29
N ALA A 31 -41.72 -68.95 25.55
CA ALA A 31 -40.74 -69.17 26.62
C ALA A 31 -40.04 -67.92 27.20
N SER A 32 -39.65 -68.04 28.47
CA SER A 32 -39.10 -66.98 29.33
C SER A 32 -37.70 -66.49 28.94
N TYR A 33 -37.01 -67.15 28.01
CA TYR A 33 -35.67 -66.82 27.50
C TYR A 33 -35.51 -67.37 26.06
N PRO A 34 -34.72 -66.73 25.18
CA PRO A 34 -33.88 -65.54 25.39
C PRO A 34 -34.66 -64.21 25.43
N VAL A 35 -34.21 -63.27 26.27
CA VAL A 35 -34.80 -61.92 26.42
C VAL A 35 -34.17 -60.95 25.41
N PRO A 36 -34.95 -60.28 24.55
CA PRO A 36 -34.40 -59.37 23.54
C PRO A 36 -33.78 -58.09 24.14
N GLY A 37 -32.73 -57.56 23.51
CA GLY A 37 -32.16 -56.24 23.81
C GLY A 37 -33.10 -55.11 23.40
N ASN A 38 -32.99 -53.93 24.02
CA ASN A 38 -33.89 -52.78 23.81
C ASN A 38 -35.41 -53.10 23.76
N ASN A 39 -35.89 -54.01 24.61
CA ASN A 39 -37.28 -54.50 24.62
C ASN A 39 -37.78 -55.07 23.27
N GLY A 40 -36.89 -55.47 22.37
CA GLY A 40 -37.25 -56.02 21.07
C GLY A 40 -37.50 -54.99 19.98
N LEU A 41 -37.17 -53.71 20.19
CA LEU A 41 -37.31 -52.66 19.16
C LEU A 41 -36.15 -52.69 18.16
N LEU A 42 -36.48 -52.68 16.85
CA LEU A 42 -35.52 -52.53 15.75
C LEU A 42 -35.37 -51.06 15.38
N THR A 43 -34.16 -50.66 14.99
CA THR A 43 -33.89 -49.34 14.39
C THR A 43 -33.73 -49.50 12.89
N ILE A 44 -34.38 -48.64 12.10
CA ILE A 44 -34.30 -48.65 10.63
C ILE A 44 -33.64 -47.35 10.16
N LYS A 45 -32.65 -47.47 9.28
CA LYS A 45 -31.96 -46.35 8.63
C LYS A 45 -31.97 -46.54 7.11
N TYR A 46 -32.35 -45.52 6.35
CA TYR A 46 -32.25 -45.58 4.88
C TYR A 46 -30.78 -45.52 4.43
N VAL A 47 -30.42 -46.34 3.45
CA VAL A 47 -29.03 -46.44 2.93
C VAL A 47 -28.95 -45.85 1.53
N ASP A 48 -29.82 -46.26 0.60
CA ASP A 48 -29.91 -45.75 -0.77
C ASP A 48 -31.31 -45.97 -1.40
N GLU A 49 -31.42 -45.81 -2.71
CA GLU A 49 -32.65 -45.89 -3.52
C GLU A 49 -33.40 -47.23 -3.44
N ASN A 50 -32.76 -48.31 -2.97
CA ASN A 50 -33.41 -49.62 -2.83
C ASN A 50 -33.01 -50.37 -1.56
N SER A 51 -32.38 -49.68 -0.59
CA SER A 51 -31.87 -50.35 0.60
C SER A 51 -32.02 -49.60 1.92
N ILE A 52 -32.13 -50.37 2.99
CA ILE A 52 -32.16 -49.91 4.38
C ILE A 52 -31.19 -50.72 5.22
N GLU A 53 -30.65 -50.12 6.28
CA GLU A 53 -29.93 -50.79 7.35
C GLU A 53 -30.89 -51.02 8.53
N LEU A 54 -31.09 -52.29 8.87
CA LEU A 54 -31.79 -52.72 10.07
C LEU A 54 -30.78 -52.95 11.19
N GLN A 55 -31.02 -52.41 12.38
CA GLN A 55 -30.17 -52.58 13.56
C GLN A 55 -30.94 -53.12 14.76
N TRP A 56 -30.29 -53.98 15.55
CA TRP A 56 -30.88 -54.60 16.75
C TRP A 56 -29.84 -54.82 17.86
N GLU A 57 -30.30 -54.82 19.12
CA GLU A 57 -29.42 -54.97 20.29
C GLU A 57 -29.24 -56.43 20.74
N TYR A 58 -28.21 -56.66 21.57
CA TYR A 58 -27.89 -57.99 22.09
C TYR A 58 -28.99 -58.55 23.02
N ALA A 59 -29.33 -59.82 22.81
CA ALA A 59 -30.31 -60.56 23.61
C ALA A 59 -29.62 -61.30 24.76
N ARG A 60 -30.26 -61.37 25.93
CA ARG A 60 -29.76 -62.11 27.08
C ARG A 60 -30.37 -63.50 27.13
N SER A 61 -29.54 -64.54 27.22
CA SER A 61 -29.98 -65.92 27.47
C SER A 61 -29.38 -66.45 28.76
N GLU A 62 -30.18 -67.16 29.56
CA GLU A 62 -29.76 -67.84 30.80
C GLU A 62 -29.71 -69.38 30.63
N SER A 63 -30.06 -69.91 29.45
CA SER A 63 -30.23 -71.36 29.23
C SER A 63 -28.97 -72.16 28.89
N SER A 64 -27.79 -71.52 28.72
CA SER A 64 -26.51 -72.22 28.53
C SER A 64 -25.27 -71.34 28.85
N THR A 65 -24.12 -71.96 29.15
CA THR A 65 -22.80 -71.30 29.35
C THR A 65 -21.72 -71.90 28.43
N PRO A 66 -21.03 -71.09 27.60
CA PRO A 66 -21.34 -69.69 27.28
C PRO A 66 -22.68 -69.59 26.52
N PRO A 67 -23.38 -68.45 26.61
CA PRO A 67 -24.66 -68.26 25.91
C PRO A 67 -24.42 -68.25 24.39
N ASP A 68 -24.83 -69.32 23.72
CA ASP A 68 -24.69 -69.49 22.27
C ASP A 68 -25.97 -68.98 21.59
N VAL A 69 -26.11 -67.64 21.48
CA VAL A 69 -27.28 -66.99 20.88
C VAL A 69 -27.04 -66.67 19.40
N ASN A 70 -27.93 -67.17 18.54
CA ASN A 70 -27.90 -66.95 17.10
C ASN A 70 -29.06 -66.06 16.66
N TYR A 71 -28.77 -65.10 15.78
CA TYR A 71 -29.75 -64.16 15.21
C TYR A 71 -30.07 -64.53 13.77
N GLN A 72 -31.31 -64.32 13.33
CA GLN A 72 -31.74 -64.41 11.93
C GLN A 72 -32.83 -63.38 11.67
N VAL A 73 -32.69 -62.60 10.59
CA VAL A 73 -33.69 -61.59 10.18
C VAL A 73 -34.66 -62.20 9.16
N TYR A 74 -35.94 -61.88 9.29
CA TYR A 74 -37.02 -62.25 8.37
C TYR A 74 -37.68 -61.01 7.79
N ILE A 75 -38.07 -61.10 6.52
CA ILE A 75 -38.81 -60.06 5.77
C ILE A 75 -40.11 -60.63 5.22
N SER A 76 -41.18 -59.82 5.20
CA SER A 76 -42.46 -60.15 4.59
C SER A 76 -43.12 -58.90 4.00
N ASN A 77 -43.97 -59.09 2.99
CA ASN A 77 -44.80 -58.01 2.41
C ASN A 77 -46.22 -58.00 3.04
N ALA A 78 -46.43 -58.76 4.11
CA ALA A 78 -47.66 -58.80 4.89
C ALA A 78 -47.35 -58.71 6.39
N PRO A 79 -48.29 -58.21 7.24
CA PRO A 79 -48.11 -58.11 8.70
C PRO A 79 -48.23 -59.47 9.40
N ASP A 80 -47.56 -60.51 8.90
CA ASP A 80 -47.66 -61.90 9.34
C ASP A 80 -46.46 -62.37 10.17
N LEU A 81 -45.44 -61.53 10.36
CA LEU A 81 -44.25 -61.81 11.20
C LEU A 81 -44.47 -61.54 12.69
N THR A 82 -45.60 -62.01 13.23
CA THR A 82 -45.96 -61.73 14.62
C THR A 82 -45.68 -62.93 15.55
N ASP A 83 -45.85 -64.18 15.13
CA ASP A 83 -45.73 -65.37 15.99
C ASP A 83 -44.51 -66.27 15.68
N MET A 84 -43.83 -66.78 16.71
CA MET A 84 -42.60 -67.58 16.56
C MET A 84 -42.84 -68.95 15.89
N GLN A 85 -43.97 -69.62 16.16
CA GLN A 85 -44.29 -70.90 15.52
C GLN A 85 -44.62 -70.74 14.03
N GLN A 86 -45.12 -69.55 13.67
CA GLN A 86 -45.43 -69.14 12.30
C GLN A 86 -44.19 -68.68 11.52
N ILE A 87 -43.25 -67.97 12.15
CA ILE A 87 -41.99 -67.52 11.51
C ILE A 87 -40.99 -68.69 11.35
N SER A 88 -40.95 -69.63 12.31
CA SER A 88 -40.01 -70.76 12.30
C SER A 88 -40.47 -71.96 11.46
N GLY A 89 -41.67 -71.91 10.86
CA GLY A 89 -42.22 -72.96 10.00
C GLY A 89 -42.60 -74.27 10.70
N THR A 90 -42.67 -74.29 12.04
CA THR A 90 -42.93 -75.51 12.83
C THR A 90 -44.39 -75.98 12.78
N SER A 91 -45.32 -75.15 12.28
CA SER A 91 -46.76 -75.45 12.12
C SER A 91 -47.15 -75.91 10.70
N GLY A 92 -46.18 -76.12 9.80
CA GLY A 92 -46.44 -76.51 8.40
C GLY A 92 -46.71 -75.34 7.45
N HIS A 93 -46.78 -74.12 7.97
CA HIS A 93 -46.84 -72.86 7.22
C HIS A 93 -45.79 -71.89 7.78
N SER A 94 -44.82 -71.49 6.96
CA SER A 94 -43.82 -70.47 7.31
C SER A 94 -44.25 -69.14 6.71
N TYR A 95 -44.29 -68.09 7.51
CA TYR A 95 -44.58 -66.73 7.06
C TYR A 95 -43.28 -65.90 7.06
N GLY A 96 -43.01 -65.21 5.94
CA GLY A 96 -41.77 -64.48 5.66
C GLY A 96 -40.58 -65.32 5.21
N ASP A 97 -39.66 -64.66 4.53
CA ASP A 97 -38.42 -65.25 4.02
C ASP A 97 -37.22 -64.89 4.92
N PRO A 98 -36.34 -65.84 5.27
CA PRO A 98 -35.11 -65.55 5.98
C PRO A 98 -34.14 -64.80 5.05
N ILE A 99 -33.60 -63.69 5.56
CA ILE A 99 -32.63 -62.88 4.81
C ILE A 99 -31.27 -63.58 4.83
N ASN A 100 -30.78 -63.97 3.65
CA ASN A 100 -29.50 -64.67 3.50
C ASN A 100 -28.32 -63.86 4.05
N GLY A 101 -27.47 -64.53 4.83
CA GLY A 101 -26.30 -63.92 5.48
C GLY A 101 -26.66 -62.90 6.56
N SER A 102 -27.87 -62.95 7.12
CA SER A 102 -28.22 -62.25 8.36
C SER A 102 -28.00 -63.12 9.61
N GLU A 103 -27.58 -64.38 9.43
CA GLU A 103 -27.13 -65.26 10.50
C GLU A 103 -25.91 -64.67 11.22
N SER A 104 -26.00 -64.56 12.54
CA SER A 104 -24.94 -63.99 13.37
C SER A 104 -24.84 -64.74 14.69
N THR A 105 -23.63 -65.18 15.02
CA THR A 105 -23.31 -65.89 16.28
C THR A 105 -22.40 -65.05 17.19
N THR A 106 -21.82 -63.97 16.66
CA THR A 106 -20.79 -63.15 17.33
C THR A 106 -21.12 -61.66 17.40
N GLY A 107 -22.30 -61.22 16.94
CA GLY A 107 -22.75 -59.83 17.12
C GLY A 107 -22.57 -58.89 15.91
N THR A 108 -22.86 -59.30 14.67
CA THR A 108 -23.32 -58.30 13.68
C THR A 108 -24.69 -57.79 14.11
N TYR A 109 -24.72 -56.55 14.63
CA TYR A 109 -25.89 -55.85 15.16
C TYR A 109 -26.63 -55.01 14.12
N SER A 110 -26.24 -55.13 12.85
CA SER A 110 -26.92 -54.51 11.74
C SER A 110 -26.86 -55.35 10.46
N LYS A 111 -27.85 -55.15 9.58
CA LYS A 111 -27.91 -55.77 8.26
C LYS A 111 -28.51 -54.80 7.26
N ILE A 112 -27.82 -54.63 6.13
CA ILE A 112 -28.35 -53.90 4.97
C ILE A 112 -29.26 -54.85 4.18
N ILE A 113 -30.49 -54.42 3.94
CA ILE A 113 -31.50 -55.08 3.12
C ILE A 113 -31.58 -54.32 1.81
N THR A 114 -31.32 -54.98 0.69
CA THR A 114 -31.31 -54.40 -0.66
C THR A 114 -32.51 -54.88 -1.48
N ASN A 115 -32.76 -54.28 -2.64
CA ASN A 115 -33.84 -54.61 -3.58
C ASN A 115 -35.26 -54.33 -3.04
N LEU A 116 -35.43 -53.30 -2.22
CA LEU A 116 -36.74 -52.79 -1.81
C LEU A 116 -37.39 -51.99 -2.95
N ILE A 117 -38.71 -52.09 -3.05
CA ILE A 117 -39.53 -51.47 -4.11
C ILE A 117 -40.28 -50.28 -3.52
N GLU A 118 -40.25 -49.14 -4.21
CA GLU A 118 -40.95 -47.93 -3.82
C GLU A 118 -42.47 -48.14 -3.72
N GLY A 119 -43.07 -47.66 -2.63
CA GLY A 119 -44.50 -47.76 -2.34
C GLY A 119 -44.93 -49.08 -1.70
N ASP A 120 -44.05 -50.08 -1.63
CA ASP A 120 -44.33 -51.33 -0.94
C ASP A 120 -44.11 -51.19 0.58
N THR A 121 -44.94 -51.88 1.36
CA THR A 121 -44.76 -52.01 2.80
C THR A 121 -44.06 -53.32 3.14
N TYR A 122 -42.90 -53.22 3.78
CA TYR A 122 -42.13 -54.35 4.25
C TYR A 122 -42.23 -54.48 5.77
N TYR A 123 -42.36 -55.72 6.23
CA TYR A 123 -42.42 -56.10 7.64
C TYR A 123 -41.16 -56.88 7.99
N PHE A 124 -40.53 -56.52 9.10
CA PHE A 124 -39.30 -57.12 9.58
C PHE A 124 -39.46 -57.68 10.98
N ASN A 125 -38.83 -58.83 11.21
CA ASN A 125 -38.66 -59.37 12.54
C ASN A 125 -37.29 -60.07 12.68
N VAL A 126 -36.69 -59.97 13.86
CA VAL A 126 -35.42 -60.64 14.19
C VAL A 126 -35.72 -61.81 15.14
N VAL A 127 -35.38 -63.01 14.72
CA VAL A 127 -35.50 -64.22 15.53
C VAL A 127 -34.15 -64.52 16.19
N VAL A 128 -34.19 -64.74 17.50
CA VAL A 128 -33.05 -65.14 18.32
C VAL A 128 -33.25 -66.55 18.83
N LYS A 129 -32.24 -67.40 18.65
CA LYS A 129 -32.26 -68.81 19.04
C LYS A 129 -31.08 -69.11 19.96
N ASP A 130 -31.33 -69.79 21.07
CA ASP A 130 -30.33 -70.53 21.85
C ASP A 130 -30.50 -72.04 21.58
N ARG A 131 -29.62 -72.89 22.11
CA ARG A 131 -29.60 -74.34 22.02
C ARG A 131 -30.94 -75.03 22.30
N TYR A 132 -31.84 -74.41 23.08
CA TYR A 132 -33.11 -75.01 23.49
C TYR A 132 -34.36 -74.20 23.15
N LEU A 133 -34.25 -72.90 22.90
CA LEU A 133 -35.39 -71.97 22.82
C LEU A 133 -35.18 -70.91 21.74
N ALA A 134 -36.28 -70.39 21.19
CA ALA A 134 -36.28 -69.33 20.19
C ALA A 134 -37.30 -68.24 20.57
N ALA A 135 -36.94 -66.98 20.36
CA ALA A 135 -37.80 -65.82 20.57
C ALA A 135 -37.70 -64.86 19.38
N ALA A 136 -38.77 -64.13 19.09
CA ALA A 136 -38.78 -63.10 18.04
C ALA A 136 -38.88 -61.70 18.66
N TYR A 137 -38.32 -60.71 17.97
CA TYR A 137 -38.39 -59.30 18.34
C TYR A 137 -39.76 -58.72 17.97
N GLN A 138 -40.00 -57.44 18.33
CA GLN A 138 -41.23 -56.77 17.93
C GLN A 138 -41.19 -56.50 16.43
N MET A 139 -42.24 -56.93 15.72
CA MET A 139 -42.38 -56.67 14.29
C MET A 139 -42.40 -55.17 14.01
N GLN A 140 -41.57 -54.74 13.07
CA GLN A 140 -41.52 -53.36 12.59
C GLN A 140 -41.90 -53.33 11.11
N SER A 141 -42.73 -52.37 10.72
CA SER A 141 -43.12 -52.17 9.33
C SER A 141 -42.56 -50.86 8.81
N ILE A 142 -42.16 -50.84 7.55
CA ILE A 142 -41.79 -49.63 6.82
C ILE A 142 -42.52 -49.60 5.49
N GLU A 143 -43.18 -48.49 5.20
CA GLU A 143 -43.57 -48.16 3.83
C GLU A 143 -42.33 -47.55 3.16
N PHE A 144 -41.76 -48.24 2.17
CA PHE A 144 -40.51 -47.83 1.56
C PHE A 144 -40.79 -46.72 0.53
N THR A 145 -40.36 -45.50 0.83
CA THR A 145 -40.44 -44.37 -0.11
C THR A 145 -39.02 -43.93 -0.49
N VAL A 146 -38.77 -43.76 -1.79
CA VAL A 146 -37.47 -43.28 -2.28
C VAL A 146 -37.27 -41.84 -1.85
N GLN A 147 -36.28 -41.59 -1.01
CA GLN A 147 -35.76 -40.24 -0.79
C GLN A 147 -34.80 -39.93 -1.94
N LEU A 148 -35.29 -39.26 -2.99
CA LEU A 148 -34.44 -38.78 -4.07
C LEU A 148 -33.33 -37.90 -3.49
N SER A 149 -32.10 -38.06 -3.98
CA SER A 149 -31.03 -37.15 -3.62
C SER A 149 -31.39 -35.72 -4.08
N ALA A 150 -30.78 -34.69 -3.48
CA ALA A 150 -31.04 -33.31 -3.90
C ALA A 150 -30.72 -33.07 -5.40
N LEU A 151 -29.71 -33.77 -5.92
CA LEU A 151 -29.36 -33.77 -7.35
C LEU A 151 -30.46 -34.41 -8.20
N ASP A 152 -31.01 -35.54 -7.79
CA ASP A 152 -32.09 -36.21 -8.54
C ASP A 152 -33.39 -35.39 -8.52
N GLN A 153 -33.70 -34.76 -7.38
CA GLN A 153 -34.81 -33.82 -7.27
C GLN A 153 -34.62 -32.64 -8.23
N TYR A 154 -33.41 -32.10 -8.30
CA TYR A 154 -33.06 -31.01 -9.20
C TYR A 154 -33.12 -31.41 -10.68
N ASN A 155 -32.63 -32.60 -11.04
CA ASN A 155 -32.71 -33.15 -12.39
C ASN A 155 -34.17 -33.40 -12.84
N GLU A 156 -35.03 -33.89 -11.95
CA GLU A 156 -36.46 -34.03 -12.25
C GLU A 156 -37.17 -32.67 -12.36
N LEU A 157 -36.80 -31.69 -11.54
CA LEU A 157 -37.28 -30.32 -11.67
C LEU A 157 -36.91 -29.74 -13.04
N LYS A 158 -35.66 -29.93 -13.47
CA LYS A 158 -35.18 -29.47 -14.79
C LYS A 158 -35.97 -30.11 -15.93
N LYS A 159 -36.20 -31.43 -15.90
CA LYS A 159 -37.04 -32.13 -16.90
C LYS A 159 -38.48 -31.61 -16.94
N LYS A 160 -39.04 -31.17 -15.82
CA LYS A 160 -40.38 -30.54 -15.78
C LYS A 160 -40.33 -29.14 -16.38
N ALA A 161 -39.31 -28.34 -16.04
CA ALA A 161 -39.10 -27.02 -16.61
C ALA A 161 -38.93 -27.09 -18.13
N ASP A 162 -38.14 -28.04 -18.66
CA ASP A 162 -37.93 -28.25 -20.09
C ASP A 162 -39.22 -28.64 -20.86
N ARG A 163 -40.22 -29.22 -20.18
CA ARG A 163 -41.53 -29.58 -20.75
C ARG A 163 -42.59 -28.50 -20.57
N GLY A 164 -42.33 -27.51 -19.72
CA GLY A 164 -43.28 -26.50 -19.25
C GLY A 164 -42.75 -25.09 -19.41
N ASN A 165 -43.30 -24.15 -18.64
CA ASN A 165 -42.73 -22.81 -18.50
C ASN A 165 -41.75 -22.83 -17.33
N SER A 166 -40.45 -22.60 -17.59
CA SER A 166 -39.39 -22.60 -16.57
C SER A 166 -39.70 -21.65 -15.40
N ASN A 167 -40.37 -20.54 -15.67
CA ASN A 167 -40.76 -19.55 -14.66
C ASN A 167 -41.68 -20.11 -13.55
N ASP A 168 -42.45 -21.16 -13.84
CA ASP A 168 -43.34 -21.79 -12.85
C ASP A 168 -42.55 -22.57 -11.78
N PHE A 169 -41.27 -22.87 -12.02
CA PHE A 169 -40.42 -23.73 -11.19
C PHE A 169 -39.29 -23.00 -10.46
N ILE A 170 -39.16 -21.67 -10.63
CA ILE A 170 -38.07 -20.86 -10.03
C ILE A 170 -38.01 -21.04 -8.51
N GLN A 171 -39.14 -20.98 -7.82
CA GLN A 171 -39.18 -21.07 -6.35
C GLN A 171 -38.80 -22.46 -5.84
N GLU A 172 -39.16 -23.53 -6.59
CA GLU A 172 -38.69 -24.89 -6.28
C GLU A 172 -37.19 -25.04 -6.52
N ALA A 173 -36.64 -24.41 -7.56
CA ALA A 173 -35.21 -24.41 -7.84
C ALA A 173 -34.42 -23.68 -6.76
N ILE A 174 -34.86 -22.49 -6.32
CA ILE A 174 -34.23 -21.74 -5.22
C ILE A 174 -34.18 -22.58 -3.94
N LEU A 175 -35.27 -23.29 -3.62
CA LEU A 175 -35.33 -24.13 -2.41
C LEU A 175 -34.33 -25.29 -2.46
N LEU A 176 -34.18 -25.93 -3.61
CA LEU A 176 -33.18 -26.98 -3.81
C LEU A 176 -31.76 -26.42 -3.78
N LEU A 177 -31.48 -25.33 -4.49
CA LEU A 177 -30.17 -24.69 -4.55
C LEU A 177 -29.75 -24.09 -3.19
N SER A 178 -30.69 -23.70 -2.34
CA SER A 178 -30.40 -23.23 -0.97
C SER A 178 -30.03 -24.37 0.00
N ASN A 179 -30.13 -25.63 -0.42
CA ASN A 179 -29.71 -26.75 0.41
C ASN A 179 -28.17 -26.84 0.45
N LYS A 180 -27.57 -26.52 1.59
CA LYS A 180 -26.10 -26.54 1.80
C LYS A 180 -25.44 -27.91 1.62
N GLN A 181 -26.20 -29.00 1.62
CA GLN A 181 -25.69 -30.33 1.29
C GLN A 181 -25.65 -30.59 -0.22
N PHE A 182 -26.34 -29.76 -1.00
CA PHE A 182 -26.39 -29.83 -2.45
C PHE A 182 -25.47 -28.79 -3.10
N ILE A 183 -25.62 -27.51 -2.74
CA ILE A 183 -24.75 -26.42 -3.17
C ILE A 183 -23.96 -25.95 -1.95
N GLU A 184 -22.69 -26.32 -1.89
CA GLU A 184 -21.77 -25.97 -0.81
C GLU A 184 -21.03 -24.67 -1.12
N THR A 185 -20.61 -24.51 -2.39
CA THR A 185 -19.89 -23.32 -2.86
C THR A 185 -20.44 -22.85 -4.21
N PRO A 186 -20.95 -21.60 -4.32
CA PRO A 186 -21.03 -20.54 -3.31
C PRO A 186 -22.15 -20.79 -2.27
N ASP A 187 -22.18 -20.02 -1.17
CA ASP A 187 -23.29 -20.07 -0.20
C ASP A 187 -24.56 -19.44 -0.79
N PHE A 188 -25.27 -20.20 -1.65
CA PHE A 188 -26.43 -19.74 -2.41
C PHE A 188 -27.55 -19.20 -1.51
N GLU A 189 -27.77 -19.82 -0.34
CA GLU A 189 -28.79 -19.39 0.63
C GLU A 189 -28.56 -17.95 1.13
N SER A 190 -27.29 -17.53 1.21
CA SER A 190 -26.91 -16.20 1.68
C SER A 190 -27.03 -15.08 0.63
N LEU A 191 -27.28 -15.43 -0.64
CA LEU A 191 -27.39 -14.46 -1.73
C LEU A 191 -28.66 -13.60 -1.60
N PRO A 192 -28.63 -12.35 -2.11
CA PRO A 192 -29.84 -11.53 -2.25
C PRO A 192 -30.93 -12.28 -3.03
N ALA A 193 -32.20 -12.07 -2.66
CA ALA A 193 -33.33 -12.77 -3.29
C ALA A 193 -33.40 -12.55 -4.81
N GLU A 194 -33.08 -11.34 -5.27
CA GLU A 194 -33.03 -11.01 -6.70
C GLU A 194 -31.93 -11.79 -7.44
N ASP A 195 -30.79 -12.04 -6.78
CA ASP A 195 -29.69 -12.82 -7.33
C ASP A 195 -30.05 -14.31 -7.37
N GLN A 196 -30.67 -14.82 -6.31
CA GLN A 196 -31.18 -16.20 -6.26
C GLN A 196 -32.17 -16.46 -7.40
N GLU A 197 -33.08 -15.51 -7.64
CA GLU A 197 -34.07 -15.60 -8.71
C GLU A 197 -33.42 -15.57 -10.10
N ALA A 198 -32.52 -14.63 -10.36
CA ALA A 198 -31.82 -14.53 -11.65
C ALA A 198 -30.96 -15.77 -11.96
N ILE A 199 -30.27 -16.30 -10.95
CA ILE A 199 -29.45 -17.51 -11.08
C ILE A 199 -30.36 -18.73 -11.32
N ALA A 200 -31.43 -18.89 -10.54
CA ALA A 200 -32.38 -19.99 -10.72
C ALA A 200 -33.05 -19.96 -12.11
N GLU A 201 -33.43 -18.77 -12.60
CA GLU A 201 -33.96 -18.59 -13.97
C GLU A 201 -32.97 -19.08 -15.02
N TYR A 202 -31.71 -18.63 -14.95
CA TYR A 202 -30.65 -19.06 -15.88
C TYR A 202 -30.42 -20.58 -15.84
N LEU A 203 -30.31 -21.16 -14.64
CA LEU A 203 -30.06 -22.58 -14.44
C LEU A 203 -31.24 -23.48 -14.89
N LEU A 204 -32.46 -22.96 -14.84
CA LEU A 204 -33.64 -23.65 -15.39
C LEU A 204 -33.75 -23.51 -16.91
N ASP A 205 -33.14 -22.50 -17.52
CA ASP A 205 -33.18 -22.28 -18.97
C ASP A 205 -32.04 -22.99 -19.71
N ILE A 206 -30.86 -23.10 -19.11
CA ILE A 206 -29.71 -23.77 -19.73
C ILE A 206 -29.97 -25.25 -20.00
N GLU A 207 -29.57 -25.75 -21.17
CA GLU A 207 -29.69 -27.18 -21.48
C GLU A 207 -28.77 -28.03 -20.57
N ALA A 208 -29.32 -29.13 -20.05
CA ALA A 208 -28.55 -30.06 -19.25
C ALA A 208 -27.50 -30.81 -20.11
N PRO A 209 -26.35 -31.22 -19.54
CA PRO A 209 -25.27 -31.85 -20.30
C PRO A 209 -25.68 -33.16 -20.98
N THR A 210 -26.63 -33.88 -20.38
CA THR A 210 -27.16 -35.14 -20.90
C THR A 210 -28.68 -35.14 -20.83
N SER A 211 -29.32 -36.05 -21.59
CA SER A 211 -30.76 -36.29 -21.51
C SER A 211 -31.24 -36.79 -20.13
N LYS A 212 -30.32 -37.19 -19.25
CA LYS A 212 -30.62 -37.58 -17.87
C LYS A 212 -30.55 -36.41 -16.88
N GLY A 213 -29.96 -35.28 -17.26
CA GLY A 213 -29.67 -34.15 -16.39
C GLY A 213 -28.17 -34.01 -16.12
N TYR A 214 -27.84 -33.44 -14.96
CA TYR A 214 -26.51 -33.32 -14.38
C TYR A 214 -26.08 -34.64 -13.73
N GLU A 215 -24.80 -35.00 -13.84
CA GLU A 215 -24.26 -36.28 -13.36
C GLU A 215 -23.84 -36.23 -11.89
N ASN A 216 -23.44 -35.06 -11.41
CA ASN A 216 -22.99 -34.83 -10.04
C ASN A 216 -23.33 -33.40 -9.58
N LYS A 217 -23.19 -33.12 -8.28
CA LYS A 217 -23.53 -31.79 -7.72
C LYS A 217 -22.54 -30.72 -8.18
N GLU A 218 -21.28 -31.11 -8.41
CA GLU A 218 -20.20 -30.20 -8.80
C GLU A 218 -20.47 -29.54 -10.17
N GLN A 219 -21.17 -30.24 -11.07
CA GLN A 219 -21.64 -29.67 -12.33
C GLN A 219 -22.70 -28.57 -12.14
N VAL A 220 -23.60 -28.73 -11.18
CA VAL A 220 -24.61 -27.71 -10.84
C VAL A 220 -23.95 -26.53 -10.15
N GLU A 221 -23.06 -26.80 -9.18
CA GLU A 221 -22.27 -25.78 -8.50
C GLU A 221 -21.44 -24.93 -9.48
N PHE A 222 -20.84 -25.57 -10.50
CA PHE A 222 -20.12 -24.85 -11.56
C PHE A 222 -21.02 -23.82 -12.27
N PHE A 223 -22.24 -24.20 -12.67
CA PHE A 223 -23.16 -23.28 -13.34
C PHE A 223 -23.70 -22.19 -12.41
N VAL A 224 -23.86 -22.46 -11.11
CA VAL A 224 -24.17 -21.43 -10.11
C VAL A 224 -23.03 -20.41 -10.01
N GLN A 225 -21.78 -20.87 -9.95
CA GLN A 225 -20.61 -19.98 -9.93
C GLN A 225 -20.47 -19.17 -11.24
N LEU A 226 -20.70 -19.82 -12.39
CA LEU A 226 -20.69 -19.14 -13.68
C LEU A 226 -21.78 -18.06 -13.76
N ALA A 227 -22.99 -18.36 -13.29
CA ALA A 227 -24.09 -17.40 -13.23
C ALA A 227 -23.75 -16.18 -12.36
N LEU A 228 -23.09 -16.40 -11.22
CA LEU A 228 -22.60 -15.30 -10.37
C LEU A 228 -21.55 -14.44 -11.08
N THR A 229 -20.57 -15.04 -11.76
CA THR A 229 -19.58 -14.25 -12.52
C THR A 229 -20.22 -13.43 -13.63
N ALA A 230 -21.22 -13.99 -14.32
CA ALA A 230 -21.98 -13.27 -15.34
C ALA A 230 -22.85 -12.15 -14.75
N LEU A 231 -23.39 -12.34 -13.53
CA LEU A 231 -24.12 -11.30 -12.80
C LEU A 231 -23.20 -10.16 -12.37
N GLU A 232 -21.95 -10.44 -12.02
CA GLU A 232 -21.00 -9.37 -11.69
C GLU A 232 -20.64 -8.53 -12.93
N VAL A 233 -20.58 -9.14 -14.11
CA VAL A 233 -20.43 -8.40 -15.37
C VAL A 233 -21.59 -7.42 -15.57
N THR A 234 -22.85 -7.81 -15.30
CA THR A 234 -23.98 -6.87 -15.46
C THR A 234 -23.90 -5.66 -14.53
N ARG A 235 -23.21 -5.79 -13.39
CA ARG A 235 -23.04 -4.74 -12.37
C ARG A 235 -21.84 -3.82 -12.62
N GLN A 236 -20.76 -4.35 -13.19
CA GLN A 236 -19.47 -3.65 -13.31
C GLN A 236 -19.19 -3.13 -14.71
N ILE A 237 -20.00 -3.48 -15.73
CA ILE A 237 -19.66 -3.21 -17.13
C ILE A 237 -19.59 -1.71 -17.48
N ASP A 238 -20.27 -0.83 -16.73
CA ASP A 238 -20.21 0.62 -16.94
C ASP A 238 -19.18 1.34 -16.04
N GLY A 239 -18.34 0.56 -15.35
CA GLY A 239 -17.34 1.06 -14.41
C GLY A 239 -15.89 0.73 -14.81
N PRO A 240 -14.91 1.20 -14.02
CA PRO A 240 -13.49 0.93 -14.26
C PRO A 240 -13.14 -0.57 -14.18
N ASN A 241 -13.98 -1.38 -13.52
CA ASN A 241 -13.79 -2.81 -13.28
C ASN A 241 -14.32 -3.71 -14.42
N ALA A 242 -14.87 -3.15 -15.50
CA ALA A 242 -15.48 -3.91 -16.59
C ALA A 242 -14.57 -5.03 -17.14
N VAL A 243 -13.28 -4.74 -17.35
CA VAL A 243 -12.30 -5.72 -17.85
C VAL A 243 -12.01 -6.81 -16.81
N VAL A 244 -11.99 -6.48 -15.52
CA VAL A 244 -11.78 -7.45 -14.43
C VAL A 244 -12.95 -8.44 -14.38
N ALA A 245 -14.17 -7.93 -14.39
CA ALA A 245 -15.37 -8.79 -14.37
C ALA A 245 -15.44 -9.70 -15.61
N LEU A 246 -15.05 -9.21 -16.79
CA LEU A 246 -14.94 -10.04 -17.98
C LEU A 246 -13.80 -11.07 -17.88
N ASN A 247 -12.62 -10.71 -17.37
CA ASN A 247 -11.54 -11.67 -17.15
C ASN A 247 -12.00 -12.84 -16.25
N ASP A 248 -12.71 -12.55 -15.17
CA ASP A 248 -13.26 -13.57 -14.27
C ASP A 248 -14.27 -14.46 -14.99
N LEU A 249 -15.18 -13.88 -15.78
CA LEU A 249 -16.15 -14.62 -16.58
C LEU A 249 -15.47 -15.56 -17.60
N TYR A 250 -14.53 -15.05 -18.40
CA TYR A 250 -13.83 -15.83 -19.42
C TYR A 250 -12.93 -16.91 -18.82
N ASN A 251 -12.31 -16.65 -17.65
CA ASN A 251 -11.57 -17.66 -16.91
C ASN A 251 -12.51 -18.75 -16.38
N LYS A 252 -13.68 -18.38 -15.83
CA LYS A 252 -14.67 -19.35 -15.37
C LYS A 252 -15.19 -20.22 -16.50
N GLN A 253 -15.38 -19.65 -17.69
CA GLN A 253 -15.76 -20.41 -18.89
C GLN A 253 -14.66 -21.36 -19.37
N ALA A 254 -13.38 -21.01 -19.19
CA ALA A 254 -12.28 -21.92 -19.51
C ALA A 254 -12.26 -23.17 -18.62
N GLU A 255 -12.72 -23.06 -17.37
CA GLU A 255 -12.82 -24.19 -16.43
C GLU A 255 -13.90 -25.21 -16.81
N ARG A 256 -14.84 -24.85 -17.70
CA ARG A 256 -15.97 -25.70 -18.11
C ARG A 256 -15.52 -27.08 -18.58
N ILE A 257 -14.36 -27.18 -19.26
CA ILE A 257 -13.79 -28.45 -19.73
C ILE A 257 -13.45 -29.44 -18.60
N ASN A 258 -13.24 -28.96 -17.38
CA ASN A 258 -12.91 -29.80 -16.23
C ASN A 258 -14.15 -30.48 -15.62
N HIS A 259 -15.35 -30.01 -15.97
CA HIS A 259 -16.61 -30.47 -15.37
C HIS A 259 -17.47 -31.31 -16.33
N PHE A 260 -17.21 -31.23 -17.64
CA PHE A 260 -18.07 -31.85 -18.65
C PHE A 260 -17.28 -32.46 -19.81
N ASP A 261 -17.64 -33.69 -20.19
CA ASP A 261 -17.12 -34.40 -21.36
C ASP A 261 -17.88 -33.98 -22.63
N PHE A 262 -17.45 -32.91 -23.31
CA PHE A 262 -18.08 -32.45 -24.55
C PHE A 262 -17.27 -32.81 -25.82
N PRO A 263 -17.92 -33.30 -26.89
CA PRO A 263 -17.27 -33.60 -28.17
C PRO A 263 -16.84 -32.33 -28.94
N SER A 264 -16.09 -32.53 -30.04
CA SER A 264 -15.37 -31.53 -30.85
C SER A 264 -16.09 -30.25 -31.30
N ALA A 265 -17.41 -30.13 -31.12
CA ALA A 265 -18.17 -28.92 -31.44
C ALA A 265 -17.83 -27.74 -30.52
N GLU A 266 -17.40 -27.99 -29.28
CA GLU A 266 -16.92 -26.92 -28.37
C GLU A 266 -15.48 -26.46 -28.66
N ALA A 267 -14.78 -27.08 -29.62
CA ALA A 267 -13.41 -26.70 -29.93
C ALA A 267 -13.30 -25.23 -30.37
N ASN A 268 -14.28 -24.71 -31.13
CA ASN A 268 -14.30 -23.29 -31.52
C ASN A 268 -14.58 -22.37 -30.33
N PHE A 269 -15.51 -22.75 -29.45
CA PHE A 269 -15.81 -22.00 -28.22
C PHE A 269 -14.54 -21.81 -27.37
N TYR A 270 -13.82 -22.90 -27.06
CA TYR A 270 -12.58 -22.80 -26.27
C TYR A 270 -11.46 -22.05 -27.00
N GLN A 271 -11.42 -22.09 -28.33
CA GLN A 271 -10.50 -21.26 -29.12
C GLN A 271 -10.79 -19.77 -28.95
N LEU A 272 -12.07 -19.35 -28.95
CA LEU A 272 -12.47 -17.97 -28.71
C LEU A 272 -12.19 -17.54 -27.26
N ILE A 273 -12.48 -18.39 -26.28
CA ILE A 273 -12.12 -18.13 -24.87
C ILE A 273 -10.60 -17.94 -24.74
N ALA A 274 -9.79 -18.82 -25.34
CA ALA A 274 -8.34 -18.69 -25.33
C ALA A 274 -7.87 -17.43 -26.08
N ALA A 275 -8.54 -17.05 -27.17
CA ALA A 275 -8.25 -15.84 -27.94
C ALA A 275 -8.48 -14.57 -27.09
N TYR A 276 -9.54 -14.51 -26.28
CA TYR A 276 -9.75 -13.41 -25.34
C TYR A 276 -8.72 -13.42 -24.20
N ARG A 277 -8.45 -14.57 -23.60
CA ARG A 277 -7.52 -14.69 -22.45
C ARG A 277 -6.09 -14.28 -22.82
N SER A 278 -5.68 -14.51 -24.06
CA SER A 278 -4.38 -14.09 -24.62
C SER A 278 -4.42 -12.72 -25.33
N ALA A 279 -5.52 -11.96 -25.21
CA ALA A 279 -5.69 -10.67 -25.85
C ALA A 279 -4.88 -9.58 -25.13
N SER A 280 -4.52 -8.51 -25.84
CA SER A 280 -3.91 -7.33 -25.23
C SER A 280 -4.93 -6.57 -24.37
N GLU A 281 -4.46 -5.74 -23.42
CA GLU A 281 -5.37 -4.95 -22.57
C GLU A 281 -6.26 -4.00 -23.38
N VAL A 282 -5.74 -3.46 -24.49
CA VAL A 282 -6.54 -2.67 -25.44
C VAL A 282 -7.69 -3.52 -26.01
N ASP A 283 -7.40 -4.73 -26.48
CA ASP A 283 -8.41 -5.60 -27.09
C ASP A 283 -9.47 -6.02 -26.07
N LYS A 284 -9.06 -6.38 -24.83
CA LYS A 284 -10.01 -6.71 -23.75
C LYS A 284 -10.91 -5.53 -23.40
N ARG A 285 -10.35 -4.30 -23.38
CA ARG A 285 -11.12 -3.08 -23.16
C ARG A 285 -12.07 -2.78 -24.32
N THR A 286 -11.68 -3.08 -25.57
CA THR A 286 -12.58 -3.01 -26.71
C THR A 286 -13.73 -4.01 -26.59
N THR A 287 -13.47 -5.25 -26.16
CA THR A 287 -14.53 -6.23 -25.86
C THR A 287 -15.48 -5.71 -24.78
N ALA A 288 -14.97 -5.01 -23.76
CA ALA A 288 -15.80 -4.41 -22.72
C ALA A 288 -16.77 -3.35 -23.27
N TYR A 289 -16.34 -2.49 -24.21
CA TYR A 289 -17.23 -1.54 -24.89
C TYR A 289 -18.37 -2.23 -25.66
N LEU A 290 -18.11 -3.39 -26.28
CA LEU A 290 -19.15 -4.18 -26.96
C LEU A 290 -20.19 -4.72 -25.97
N TYR A 291 -19.73 -5.22 -24.81
CA TYR A 291 -20.61 -5.63 -23.72
C TYR A 291 -21.41 -4.47 -23.15
N GLU A 292 -20.79 -3.32 -22.86
CA GLU A 292 -21.46 -2.14 -22.31
C GLU A 292 -22.59 -1.67 -23.26
N LEU A 293 -22.26 -1.53 -24.55
CA LEU A 293 -23.20 -1.15 -25.60
C LEU A 293 -24.42 -2.07 -25.63
N LYS A 294 -24.21 -3.37 -25.42
CA LYS A 294 -25.31 -4.34 -25.49
C LYS A 294 -26.11 -4.46 -24.20
N LEU A 295 -25.43 -4.54 -23.06
CA LEU A 295 -26.05 -4.75 -21.75
C LEU A 295 -26.84 -3.53 -21.29
N LYS A 296 -26.50 -2.31 -21.75
CA LYS A 296 -27.33 -1.11 -21.54
C LYS A 296 -28.72 -1.20 -22.21
N THR A 297 -28.93 -2.15 -23.13
CA THR A 297 -30.26 -2.41 -23.75
C THR A 297 -30.94 -3.66 -23.20
N THR A 298 -30.17 -4.71 -22.86
CA THR A 298 -30.68 -5.98 -22.35
C THR A 298 -29.70 -6.54 -21.33
N SER A 299 -29.96 -6.33 -20.04
CA SER A 299 -29.08 -6.77 -18.94
C SER A 299 -29.67 -8.01 -18.25
N SER A 300 -29.13 -9.19 -18.55
CA SER A 300 -29.44 -10.45 -17.87
C SER A 300 -28.25 -11.41 -17.94
N ILE A 301 -28.18 -12.38 -17.02
CA ILE A 301 -27.14 -13.44 -17.01
C ILE A 301 -27.09 -14.16 -18.36
N SER A 302 -28.24 -14.57 -18.89
CA SER A 302 -28.33 -15.23 -20.20
C SER A 302 -27.86 -14.32 -21.35
N SER A 303 -28.09 -13.01 -21.25
CA SER A 303 -27.60 -12.06 -22.26
C SER A 303 -26.08 -11.98 -22.24
N VAL A 304 -25.46 -11.88 -21.06
CA VAL A 304 -23.99 -11.85 -20.91
C VAL A 304 -23.36 -13.10 -21.52
N LEU A 305 -23.86 -14.27 -21.15
CA LEU A 305 -23.28 -15.55 -21.57
C LEU A 305 -23.48 -15.84 -23.05
N ARG A 306 -24.60 -15.42 -23.63
CA ARG A 306 -24.89 -15.60 -25.06
C ARG A 306 -23.95 -14.83 -25.98
N TYR A 307 -23.38 -13.71 -25.52
CA TYR A 307 -22.55 -12.85 -26.35
C TYR A 307 -21.05 -13.12 -26.28
N ILE A 308 -20.62 -14.11 -25.48
CA ILE A 308 -19.21 -14.47 -25.31
C ILE A 308 -18.51 -14.68 -26.66
N ASP A 309 -19.01 -15.59 -27.48
CA ASP A 309 -18.35 -15.91 -28.76
C ASP A 309 -18.41 -14.72 -29.73
N THR A 310 -19.59 -14.09 -29.83
CA THR A 310 -19.82 -12.97 -30.74
C THR A 310 -18.91 -11.78 -30.46
N PHE A 311 -18.73 -11.39 -29.19
CA PHE A 311 -17.91 -10.22 -28.89
C PHE A 311 -16.41 -10.48 -28.99
N VAL A 312 -15.96 -11.71 -28.78
CA VAL A 312 -14.58 -12.08 -29.14
C VAL A 312 -14.39 -11.97 -30.66
N GLU A 313 -15.31 -12.51 -31.46
CA GLU A 313 -15.22 -12.41 -32.93
C GLU A 313 -15.31 -10.98 -33.46
N GLU A 314 -16.14 -10.13 -32.84
CA GLU A 314 -16.26 -8.71 -33.16
C GLU A 314 -15.09 -7.87 -32.63
N THR A 315 -14.29 -8.40 -31.69
CA THR A 315 -13.10 -7.72 -31.20
C THR A 315 -12.08 -7.56 -32.34
N PRO A 316 -11.53 -6.34 -32.55
CA PRO A 316 -10.62 -6.07 -33.66
C PRO A 316 -9.29 -6.82 -33.63
N PHE A 317 -8.79 -7.17 -32.44
CA PHE A 317 -7.46 -7.74 -32.21
C PHE A 317 -6.35 -7.01 -32.98
N ILE A 318 -6.27 -5.68 -32.80
CA ILE A 318 -5.42 -4.80 -33.62
C ILE A 318 -3.93 -5.19 -33.58
N ASN A 319 -3.48 -5.76 -32.45
CA ASN A 319 -2.11 -6.24 -32.28
C ASN A 319 -1.82 -7.59 -32.96
N ARG A 320 -2.87 -8.31 -33.38
CA ARG A 320 -2.75 -9.59 -34.11
C ARG A 320 -2.81 -9.42 -35.63
N ALA A 321 -3.15 -8.23 -36.13
CA ALA A 321 -3.08 -7.95 -37.55
C ALA A 321 -1.62 -7.98 -38.02
N ASN A 322 -1.32 -8.86 -38.98
CA ASN A 322 0.02 -9.06 -39.55
C ASN A 322 0.09 -8.65 -41.03
N THR A 323 -1.07 -8.40 -41.65
CA THR A 323 -1.18 -7.95 -43.03
C THR A 323 -1.98 -6.66 -43.10
N THR A 324 -1.78 -5.88 -44.16
CA THR A 324 -2.52 -4.65 -44.45
C THR A 324 -4.02 -4.88 -44.43
N GLU A 325 -4.49 -5.99 -45.04
CA GLU A 325 -5.91 -6.36 -45.09
C GLU A 325 -6.50 -6.66 -43.69
N GLU A 326 -5.75 -7.38 -42.86
CA GLU A 326 -6.14 -7.63 -41.46
C GLU A 326 -6.20 -6.34 -40.66
N MET A 327 -5.22 -5.43 -40.84
CA MET A 327 -5.19 -4.15 -40.14
C MET A 327 -6.34 -3.23 -40.57
N VAL A 328 -6.65 -3.17 -41.88
CA VAL A 328 -7.86 -2.46 -42.38
C VAL A 328 -9.11 -3.03 -41.73
N THR A 329 -9.22 -4.36 -41.65
CA THR A 329 -10.37 -5.02 -41.01
C THR A 329 -10.48 -4.64 -39.52
N SER A 330 -9.36 -4.60 -38.79
CA SER A 330 -9.33 -4.16 -37.39
C SER A 330 -9.74 -2.69 -37.25
N LEU A 331 -9.24 -1.81 -38.11
CA LEU A 331 -9.58 -0.39 -38.11
C LEU A 331 -11.07 -0.15 -38.42
N ASP A 332 -11.64 -0.87 -39.40
CA ASP A 332 -13.05 -0.77 -39.73
C ASP A 332 -13.94 -1.26 -38.57
N LYS A 333 -13.54 -2.33 -37.86
CA LYS A 333 -14.23 -2.77 -36.65
C LYS A 333 -14.17 -1.71 -35.54
N LEU A 334 -13.00 -1.09 -35.30
CA LEU A 334 -12.87 0.00 -34.32
C LEU A 334 -13.76 1.19 -34.68
N ASN A 335 -13.80 1.58 -35.96
CA ASN A 335 -14.66 2.67 -36.42
C ASN A 335 -16.14 2.36 -36.20
N LYS A 336 -16.57 1.14 -36.54
CA LYS A 336 -17.95 0.70 -36.32
C LYS A 336 -18.35 0.71 -34.84
N ILE A 337 -17.44 0.33 -33.94
CA ILE A 337 -17.69 0.41 -32.48
C ILE A 337 -17.87 1.86 -32.06
N HIS A 338 -16.99 2.76 -32.51
CA HIS A 338 -17.08 4.20 -32.23
C HIS A 338 -18.41 4.80 -32.71
N GLU A 339 -18.80 4.55 -33.96
CA GLU A 339 -20.07 5.01 -34.53
C GLU A 339 -21.29 4.51 -33.74
N ASN A 340 -21.28 3.24 -33.35
CA ASN A 340 -22.39 2.66 -32.58
C ASN A 340 -22.53 3.32 -31.21
N ILE A 341 -21.42 3.63 -30.54
CA ILE A 341 -21.41 4.32 -29.25
C ILE A 341 -21.92 5.76 -29.40
N LEU A 342 -21.44 6.49 -30.42
CA LEU A 342 -21.92 7.85 -30.70
C LEU A 342 -23.44 7.85 -30.97
N THR A 343 -23.90 6.96 -31.85
CA THR A 343 -25.31 6.82 -32.21
C THR A 343 -26.17 6.49 -30.99
N TYR A 344 -25.70 5.57 -30.13
CA TYR A 344 -26.40 5.21 -28.90
C TYR A 344 -26.48 6.41 -27.94
N ASN A 345 -25.37 7.13 -27.74
CA ASN A 345 -25.29 8.26 -26.81
C ASN A 345 -26.14 9.45 -27.27
N GLU A 346 -26.17 9.73 -28.57
CA GLU A 346 -27.05 10.74 -29.16
C GLU A 346 -28.53 10.42 -28.94
N ALA A 347 -28.90 9.14 -29.07
CA ALA A 347 -30.27 8.68 -28.84
C ALA A 347 -30.65 8.62 -27.34
N ASN A 348 -29.67 8.47 -26.44
CA ASN A 348 -29.88 8.22 -25.01
C ASN A 348 -29.03 9.14 -24.09
N PRO A 349 -29.20 10.47 -24.15
CA PRO A 349 -28.34 11.42 -23.42
C PRO A 349 -28.41 11.31 -21.88
N GLY A 350 -29.45 10.67 -21.32
CA GLY A 350 -29.60 10.42 -19.88
C GLY A 350 -29.06 9.07 -19.40
N ASN A 351 -28.61 8.19 -20.31
CA ASN A 351 -28.04 6.88 -20.00
C ASN A 351 -26.94 6.56 -21.02
N SER A 352 -25.98 7.47 -21.17
CA SER A 352 -24.89 7.33 -22.13
C SER A 352 -23.90 6.24 -21.72
N ILE A 353 -23.35 5.56 -22.72
CA ILE A 353 -22.16 4.70 -22.63
C ILE A 353 -20.93 5.59 -22.48
N THR A 354 -19.91 5.08 -21.80
CA THR A 354 -18.59 5.70 -21.74
C THR A 354 -18.09 6.05 -23.15
N SER A 355 -17.61 7.28 -23.38
CA SER A 355 -17.06 7.68 -24.68
C SER A 355 -15.96 6.70 -25.11
N PHE A 356 -15.98 6.33 -26.39
CA PHE A 356 -14.96 5.46 -26.94
C PHE A 356 -13.60 6.17 -26.91
N ALA A 357 -12.56 5.46 -26.50
CA ALA A 357 -11.24 6.05 -26.26
C ALA A 357 -10.50 6.48 -27.54
N LEU A 358 -10.97 6.03 -28.72
CA LEU A 358 -10.43 6.41 -30.02
C LEU A 358 -11.41 7.31 -30.77
N ASP A 359 -10.90 8.35 -31.40
CA ASP A 359 -11.61 9.13 -32.41
C ASP A 359 -11.20 8.68 -33.82
N THR A 360 -12.05 7.84 -34.40
CA THR A 360 -11.85 7.26 -35.73
C THR A 360 -12.63 7.98 -36.84
N ARG A 361 -13.37 9.06 -36.55
CA ARG A 361 -14.31 9.72 -37.51
C ARG A 361 -13.66 10.13 -38.83
N LYS A 362 -12.35 10.38 -38.82
CA LYS A 362 -11.60 10.70 -40.05
C LYS A 362 -11.55 9.52 -41.04
N MET A 363 -11.75 8.28 -40.59
CA MET A 363 -11.83 7.09 -41.45
C MET A 363 -12.98 7.14 -42.45
N ASP A 364 -14.10 7.78 -42.10
CA ASP A 364 -15.30 7.81 -42.93
C ASP A 364 -15.07 8.54 -44.26
N ASN A 365 -14.04 9.39 -44.31
CA ASN A 365 -13.67 10.19 -45.46
C ASN A 365 -12.53 9.57 -46.29
N LEU A 366 -11.98 8.43 -45.88
CA LEU A 366 -10.88 7.77 -46.59
C LEU A 366 -11.40 6.84 -47.70
N THR A 367 -10.75 6.87 -48.86
CA THR A 367 -10.93 5.85 -49.89
C THR A 367 -10.32 4.52 -49.44
N GLN A 368 -10.68 3.41 -50.10
CA GLN A 368 -10.09 2.10 -49.80
C GLN A 368 -8.55 2.11 -49.92
N GLU A 369 -8.02 2.77 -50.94
CA GLU A 369 -6.57 2.93 -51.14
C GLU A 369 -5.93 3.72 -49.99
N GLN A 370 -6.59 4.76 -49.47
CA GLN A 370 -6.09 5.53 -48.34
C GLN A 370 -6.17 4.74 -47.02
N LYS A 371 -7.19 3.88 -46.84
CA LYS A 371 -7.28 2.98 -45.69
C LYS A 371 -6.14 1.95 -45.69
N GLU A 372 -5.80 1.42 -46.87
CA GLU A 372 -4.64 0.52 -47.03
C GLU A 372 -3.33 1.24 -46.69
N GLN A 373 -3.15 2.49 -47.13
CA GLN A 373 -1.98 3.31 -46.79
C GLN A 373 -1.88 3.60 -45.28
N LEU A 374 -3.01 3.94 -44.64
CA LEU A 374 -3.08 4.11 -43.18
C LEU A 374 -2.71 2.81 -42.46
N ALA A 375 -3.25 1.67 -42.90
CA ALA A 375 -2.96 0.37 -42.33
C ALA A 375 -1.49 -0.03 -42.48
N ASP A 376 -0.89 0.20 -43.65
CA ASP A 376 0.54 -0.04 -43.90
C ASP A 376 1.42 0.83 -43.00
N GLN A 377 1.08 2.09 -42.82
CA GLN A 377 1.77 2.99 -41.90
C GLN A 377 1.67 2.45 -40.46
N MET A 378 0.45 2.18 -39.98
CA MET A 378 0.22 1.67 -38.63
C MET A 378 0.85 0.29 -38.39
N LEU A 379 1.04 -0.54 -39.41
CA LEU A 379 1.80 -1.79 -39.28
C LEU A 379 3.31 -1.53 -39.20
N THR A 380 3.81 -0.60 -40.01
CA THR A 380 5.24 -0.26 -40.09
C THR A 380 5.73 0.45 -38.83
N GLU A 381 4.91 1.33 -38.28
CA GLU A 381 5.21 2.16 -37.11
C GLU A 381 4.80 1.49 -35.78
N ARG A 382 4.19 0.28 -35.85
CA ARG A 382 3.77 -0.45 -34.66
C ARG A 382 4.97 -0.76 -33.75
N PRO A 383 4.93 -0.38 -32.46
CA PRO A 383 6.02 -0.69 -31.53
C PRO A 383 6.28 -2.19 -31.39
N ILE A 384 7.51 -2.56 -31.01
CA ILE A 384 7.87 -3.94 -30.67
C ILE A 384 7.02 -4.38 -29.46
N GLY A 385 6.22 -5.42 -29.63
CA GLY A 385 5.22 -5.86 -28.64
C GLY A 385 3.79 -5.37 -28.90
N GLY A 386 3.58 -4.53 -29.92
CA GLY A 386 2.26 -3.99 -30.29
C GLY A 386 1.92 -2.67 -29.61
N TYR A 387 0.71 -2.19 -29.86
CA TYR A 387 0.13 -1.02 -29.21
C TYR A 387 -0.27 -1.35 -27.77
N THR A 388 0.23 -0.59 -26.81
CA THR A 388 0.02 -0.81 -25.37
C THR A 388 -1.16 -0.01 -24.79
N SER A 389 -1.65 1.02 -25.50
CA SER A 389 -2.76 1.86 -25.07
C SER A 389 -3.56 2.40 -26.26
N PHE A 390 -4.80 2.86 -26.00
CA PHE A 390 -5.60 3.58 -27.01
C PHE A 390 -4.93 4.87 -27.46
N GLU A 391 -4.20 5.56 -26.57
CA GLU A 391 -3.43 6.76 -26.92
C GLU A 391 -2.35 6.45 -27.97
N ALA A 392 -1.63 5.33 -27.82
CA ALA A 392 -0.63 4.93 -28.81
C ALA A 392 -1.26 4.63 -30.18
N ILE A 393 -2.45 4.02 -30.20
CA ILE A 393 -3.22 3.76 -31.42
C ILE A 393 -3.70 5.08 -32.04
N GLN A 394 -4.25 5.98 -31.22
CA GLN A 394 -4.74 7.28 -31.68
C GLN A 394 -3.61 8.14 -32.25
N ASN A 395 -2.43 8.11 -31.64
CA ASN A 395 -1.25 8.83 -32.11
C ASN A 395 -0.79 8.29 -33.48
N ALA A 396 -0.65 6.97 -33.62
CA ALA A 396 -0.31 6.35 -34.90
C ALA A 396 -1.37 6.62 -35.97
N PHE A 397 -2.66 6.57 -35.61
CA PHE A 397 -3.77 6.92 -36.49
C PHE A 397 -3.71 8.38 -36.95
N ASN A 398 -3.47 9.31 -36.01
CA ASN A 398 -3.43 10.74 -36.28
C ASN A 398 -2.25 11.15 -37.17
N GLN A 399 -1.10 10.45 -37.10
CA GLN A 399 0.07 10.74 -37.93
C GLN A 399 -0.18 10.60 -39.43
N PHE A 400 -1.11 9.75 -39.84
CA PHE A 400 -1.50 9.61 -41.25
C PHE A 400 -2.20 10.86 -41.81
N PHE A 401 -2.83 11.65 -40.94
CA PHE A 401 -3.51 12.88 -41.33
C PHE A 401 -2.52 14.05 -41.18
N PRO A 402 -2.16 14.77 -42.25
CA PRO A 402 -1.31 15.95 -42.12
C PRO A 402 -2.00 16.97 -41.20
N GLY A 403 -1.39 17.25 -40.05
CA GLY A 403 -1.91 18.23 -39.10
C GLY A 403 -1.88 19.63 -39.70
N ASN A 404 -3.04 20.22 -39.95
CA ASN A 404 -3.11 21.67 -40.13
C ASN A 404 -3.24 22.30 -38.74
N GLU A 405 -2.12 22.41 -38.02
CA GLU A 405 -2.01 23.32 -36.86
C GLU A 405 -2.54 24.72 -37.23
N ALA A 406 -2.34 25.12 -38.49
CA ALA A 406 -2.92 26.34 -39.08
C ALA A 406 -4.46 26.40 -39.01
N ASP A 407 -5.18 25.29 -39.22
CA ASP A 407 -6.65 25.24 -39.18
C ASP A 407 -7.17 25.19 -37.73
N ALA A 408 -6.49 24.45 -36.86
CA ALA A 408 -6.80 24.44 -35.42
C ALA A 408 -6.57 25.82 -34.78
N LEU A 409 -5.45 26.49 -35.11
CA LEU A 409 -5.15 27.84 -34.67
C LEU A 409 -6.09 28.88 -35.32
N ALA A 410 -6.55 28.65 -36.56
CA ALA A 410 -7.58 29.46 -37.18
C ALA A 410 -8.93 29.33 -36.45
N ALA A 411 -9.29 28.13 -35.97
CA ALA A 411 -10.49 27.93 -35.17
C ALA A 411 -10.43 28.66 -33.82
N VAL A 412 -9.28 28.61 -33.12
CA VAL A 412 -9.04 29.39 -31.89
C VAL A 412 -9.19 30.88 -32.17
N ASN A 413 -8.56 31.38 -33.23
CA ASN A 413 -8.63 32.80 -33.61
C ASN A 413 -10.02 33.25 -34.05
N THR A 414 -10.77 32.39 -34.72
CA THR A 414 -12.16 32.65 -35.13
C THR A 414 -13.05 32.74 -33.89
N ALA A 415 -12.98 31.75 -32.99
CA ALA A 415 -13.72 31.76 -31.75
C ALA A 415 -13.41 32.98 -30.87
N ARG A 416 -12.15 33.44 -30.88
CA ARG A 416 -11.72 34.69 -30.21
C ARG A 416 -12.38 35.92 -30.80
N VAL A 417 -12.30 36.10 -32.11
CA VAL A 417 -12.88 37.26 -32.83
C VAL A 417 -14.39 37.31 -32.63
N ASP A 418 -15.05 36.15 -32.68
CA ASP A 418 -16.49 36.03 -32.52
C ASP A 418 -16.95 36.09 -31.04
N LYS A 419 -16.00 36.12 -30.10
CA LYS A 419 -16.24 36.05 -28.64
C LYS A 419 -17.13 34.88 -28.23
N ASN A 420 -16.95 33.74 -28.90
CA ASN A 420 -17.75 32.54 -28.68
C ASN A 420 -17.02 31.56 -27.74
N ILE A 421 -17.49 31.50 -26.49
CA ILE A 421 -16.88 30.68 -25.43
C ILE A 421 -16.96 29.19 -25.75
N ASP A 422 -18.10 28.68 -26.22
CA ASP A 422 -18.26 27.25 -26.53
C ASP A 422 -17.37 26.84 -27.71
N ALA A 423 -17.27 27.70 -28.74
CA ALA A 423 -16.38 27.46 -29.87
C ALA A 423 -14.90 27.54 -29.45
N MET A 424 -14.56 28.45 -28.54
CA MET A 424 -13.19 28.59 -28.02
C MET A 424 -12.79 27.35 -27.22
N ARG A 425 -13.68 26.86 -26.34
CA ARG A 425 -13.46 25.63 -25.57
C ARG A 425 -13.22 24.44 -26.49
N LEU A 426 -14.05 24.26 -27.52
CA LEU A 426 -13.87 23.19 -28.51
C LEU A 426 -12.57 23.34 -29.32
N ALA A 427 -12.22 24.57 -29.71
CA ALA A 427 -11.03 24.84 -30.52
C ALA A 427 -9.73 24.63 -29.72
N MET A 428 -9.70 25.05 -28.44
CA MET A 428 -8.51 24.87 -27.60
C MET A 428 -8.34 23.42 -27.12
N GLU A 429 -9.44 22.66 -26.96
CA GLU A 429 -9.42 21.22 -26.65
C GLU A 429 -9.22 20.34 -27.89
N ASN A 430 -9.05 20.94 -29.07
CA ASN A 430 -8.76 20.20 -30.29
C ASN A 430 -7.37 19.56 -30.19
N GLN A 431 -7.31 18.23 -30.25
CA GLN A 431 -6.06 17.46 -30.20
C GLN A 431 -5.06 17.87 -31.30
N GLU A 432 -5.54 18.37 -32.44
CA GLU A 432 -4.67 18.87 -33.53
C GLU A 432 -3.90 20.14 -33.18
N LEU A 433 -4.35 20.89 -32.15
CA LEU A 433 -3.62 22.05 -31.64
C LEU A 433 -2.39 21.65 -30.81
N GLY A 434 -2.37 20.41 -30.28
CA GLY A 434 -1.25 19.86 -29.52
C GLY A 434 -0.95 20.61 -28.22
N ILE A 435 -2.00 20.95 -27.46
CA ILE A 435 -1.93 21.60 -26.13
C ILE A 435 -1.72 20.55 -25.05
N ASP A 436 -0.71 20.77 -24.22
CA ASP A 436 -0.41 19.94 -23.05
C ASP A 436 -1.14 20.51 -21.83
N PHE A 437 -2.39 20.10 -21.62
CA PHE A 437 -3.19 20.67 -20.53
C PHE A 437 -2.59 20.37 -19.14
N PRO A 438 -2.66 21.32 -18.18
CA PRO A 438 -2.29 21.06 -16.79
C PRO A 438 -3.04 19.85 -16.22
N ASN A 439 -2.39 19.05 -15.37
CA ASN A 439 -2.94 17.78 -14.82
C ASN A 439 -4.36 17.90 -14.23
N GLU A 440 -4.72 19.08 -13.72
CA GLU A 440 -6.03 19.34 -13.10
C GLU A 440 -7.12 19.68 -14.13
N TYR A 441 -6.76 20.10 -15.35
CA TYR A 441 -7.67 20.63 -16.37
C TYR A 441 -8.79 19.65 -16.76
N GLY A 442 -8.44 18.36 -16.91
CA GLY A 442 -9.41 17.31 -17.26
C GLY A 442 -10.56 17.20 -16.26
N SER A 443 -10.25 17.38 -14.97
CA SER A 443 -11.19 17.30 -13.85
C SER A 443 -12.00 18.58 -13.58
N LEU A 444 -11.70 19.69 -14.26
CA LEU A 444 -12.39 20.96 -14.05
C LEU A 444 -13.85 20.89 -14.50
N SER A 445 -14.72 21.58 -13.76
CA SER A 445 -16.12 21.73 -14.12
C SER A 445 -16.26 22.48 -15.46
N LYS A 446 -17.38 22.26 -16.16
CA LYS A 446 -17.67 23.00 -17.41
C LYS A 446 -17.59 24.51 -17.21
N GLN A 447 -18.07 25.02 -16.07
CA GLN A 447 -18.05 26.46 -15.76
C GLN A 447 -16.62 27.02 -15.66
N VAL A 448 -15.69 26.25 -15.09
CA VAL A 448 -14.27 26.65 -15.02
C VAL A 448 -13.61 26.53 -16.40
N LYS A 449 -13.95 25.53 -17.21
CA LYS A 449 -13.46 25.43 -18.60
C LYS A 449 -13.99 26.58 -19.48
N ASP A 450 -15.24 26.96 -19.30
CA ASP A 450 -15.85 28.12 -19.95
C ASP A 450 -15.15 29.42 -19.52
N TYR A 451 -14.69 29.52 -18.26
CA TYR A 451 -13.84 30.63 -17.81
C TYR A 451 -12.48 30.64 -18.50
N VAL A 452 -11.78 29.50 -18.59
CA VAL A 452 -10.49 29.44 -19.28
C VAL A 452 -10.66 29.86 -20.74
N ALA A 453 -11.69 29.37 -21.41
CA ALA A 453 -12.03 29.79 -22.76
C ALA A 453 -12.32 31.31 -22.85
N GLY A 454 -13.10 31.87 -21.92
CA GLY A 454 -13.33 33.31 -21.82
C GLY A 454 -12.04 34.11 -21.56
N PHE A 455 -11.12 33.57 -20.76
CA PHE A 455 -9.83 34.19 -20.47
C PHE A 455 -8.97 34.32 -21.73
N LEU A 456 -8.96 33.28 -22.58
CA LEU A 456 -8.29 33.30 -23.89
C LEU A 456 -8.92 34.31 -24.86
N ILE A 457 -10.20 34.64 -24.69
CA ILE A 457 -10.92 35.63 -25.51
C ILE A 457 -10.58 37.06 -25.08
N ASP A 458 -10.69 37.34 -23.77
CA ASP A 458 -10.75 38.71 -23.26
C ASP A 458 -9.39 39.34 -22.98
N ASN A 459 -8.33 38.54 -22.80
CA ASN A 459 -7.02 39.03 -22.37
C ASN A 459 -6.01 39.19 -23.52
N ILE A 460 -6.33 38.77 -24.75
CA ILE A 460 -5.48 38.95 -25.93
C ILE A 460 -6.19 39.80 -26.99
N LYS A 461 -5.53 40.89 -27.41
CA LYS A 461 -6.06 41.82 -28.42
C LYS A 461 -5.84 41.37 -29.86
N LYS A 462 -4.74 40.67 -30.12
CA LYS A 462 -4.35 40.17 -31.45
C LYS A 462 -4.76 38.70 -31.63
N ASN A 463 -4.52 38.15 -32.82
CA ASN A 463 -4.65 36.71 -33.02
C ASN A 463 -3.48 35.98 -32.36
N TYR A 464 -3.73 34.77 -31.88
CA TYR A 464 -2.71 33.81 -31.50
C TYR A 464 -1.92 33.41 -32.75
N GLU A 465 -0.61 33.48 -32.67
CA GLU A 465 0.35 33.22 -33.75
C GLU A 465 0.96 31.81 -33.66
N SER A 466 0.81 31.14 -32.51
CA SER A 466 1.37 29.81 -32.25
C SER A 466 0.59 29.08 -31.15
N LYS A 467 0.74 27.75 -31.08
CA LYS A 467 0.18 26.96 -29.98
C LYS A 467 0.79 27.31 -28.62
N GLU A 468 2.07 27.72 -28.57
CA GLU A 468 2.75 28.10 -27.33
C GLU A 468 2.11 29.32 -26.66
N GLN A 469 1.55 30.25 -27.45
CA GLN A 469 0.78 31.37 -26.92
C GLN A 469 -0.56 30.93 -26.33
N VAL A 470 -1.22 29.94 -26.96
CA VAL A 470 -2.49 29.38 -26.46
C VAL A 470 -2.23 28.61 -25.17
N GLN A 471 -1.21 27.76 -25.14
CA GLN A 471 -0.74 27.00 -23.99
C GLN A 471 -0.48 27.91 -22.79
N TYR A 472 0.33 28.96 -22.97
CA TYR A 472 0.64 29.92 -21.91
C TYR A 472 -0.63 30.57 -21.32
N MET A 473 -1.59 30.94 -22.16
CA MET A 473 -2.84 31.57 -21.69
C MET A 473 -3.74 30.60 -20.93
N ILE A 474 -3.77 29.32 -21.32
CA ILE A 474 -4.49 28.27 -20.59
C ILE A 474 -3.87 28.09 -19.20
N GLU A 475 -2.55 27.96 -19.13
CA GLU A 475 -1.84 27.80 -17.87
C GLU A 475 -2.04 29.01 -16.94
N LEU A 476 -1.99 30.23 -17.49
CA LEU A 476 -2.20 31.46 -16.71
C LEU A 476 -3.64 31.54 -16.17
N ALA A 477 -4.64 31.15 -16.97
CA ALA A 477 -6.04 31.11 -16.56
C ALA A 477 -6.27 30.08 -15.44
N VAL A 478 -5.73 28.87 -15.61
CA VAL A 478 -5.86 27.80 -14.61
C VAL A 478 -5.20 28.22 -13.29
N GLN A 479 -4.01 28.84 -13.34
CA GLN A 479 -3.37 29.32 -12.11
C GLN A 479 -4.16 30.44 -11.42
N ALA A 480 -4.75 31.36 -12.18
CA ALA A 480 -5.63 32.38 -11.62
C ALA A 480 -6.85 31.76 -10.91
N GLN A 481 -7.47 30.74 -11.51
CA GLN A 481 -8.56 30.00 -10.88
C GLN A 481 -8.11 29.28 -9.61
N LEU A 482 -6.95 28.63 -9.64
CA LEU A 482 -6.42 27.91 -8.48
C LEU A 482 -6.15 28.85 -7.30
N ILE A 483 -5.64 30.05 -7.54
CA ILE A 483 -5.52 31.10 -6.51
C ILE A 483 -6.90 31.48 -5.97
N TRP A 484 -7.88 31.69 -6.86
CA TRP A 484 -9.25 32.02 -6.50
C TRP A 484 -9.95 30.97 -5.65
N GLU A 485 -9.48 29.72 -5.60
CA GLU A 485 -10.07 28.67 -4.76
C GLU A 485 -9.40 28.54 -3.37
N GLN A 486 -8.24 29.15 -3.15
CA GLN A 486 -7.45 28.91 -1.94
C GLN A 486 -8.08 29.43 -0.64
N ARG A 487 -8.00 28.62 0.41
CA ARG A 487 -8.40 28.96 1.79
C ARG A 487 -7.27 28.77 2.82
N GLY A 488 -6.11 28.32 2.36
CA GLY A 488 -4.93 28.10 3.20
C GLY A 488 -3.81 29.06 2.83
N LEU A 489 -3.15 29.64 3.84
CA LEU A 489 -2.09 30.63 3.68
C LEU A 489 -0.84 30.05 2.97
N GLY A 490 -0.33 28.90 3.44
CA GLY A 490 0.85 28.27 2.85
C GLY A 490 0.65 27.86 1.39
N VAL A 491 -0.46 27.20 1.07
CA VAL A 491 -0.78 26.79 -0.32
C VAL A 491 -1.01 28.00 -1.23
N LEU A 492 -1.57 29.10 -0.70
CA LEU A 492 -1.71 30.34 -1.46
C LEU A 492 -0.34 30.94 -1.80
N GLN A 493 0.61 30.94 -0.87
CA GLN A 493 1.96 31.47 -1.11
C GLN A 493 2.62 30.79 -2.31
N ASP A 494 2.64 29.45 -2.35
CA ASP A 494 3.23 28.69 -3.46
C ASP A 494 2.57 29.01 -4.80
N LYS A 495 1.24 29.15 -4.80
CA LYS A 495 0.48 29.50 -6.01
C LYS A 495 0.71 30.94 -6.46
N LEU A 496 0.92 31.88 -5.53
CA LEU A 496 1.28 33.26 -5.85
C LEU A 496 2.68 33.33 -6.48
N ASP A 497 3.66 32.58 -5.96
CA ASP A 497 5.01 32.51 -6.53
C ASP A 497 4.96 31.94 -7.96
N LEU A 498 4.21 30.85 -8.18
CA LEU A 498 4.05 30.25 -9.51
C LEU A 498 3.29 31.18 -10.49
N PHE A 499 2.26 31.88 -10.01
CA PHE A 499 1.55 32.86 -10.83
C PHE A 499 2.43 34.06 -11.19
N ALA A 500 3.20 34.58 -10.23
CA ALA A 500 4.16 35.66 -10.46
C ALA A 500 5.26 35.24 -11.45
N GLN A 501 5.73 34.00 -11.37
CA GLN A 501 6.66 33.43 -12.35
C GLN A 501 6.05 33.43 -13.75
N LYS A 502 4.82 32.91 -13.93
CA LYS A 502 4.16 32.91 -15.25
C LYS A 502 3.98 34.33 -15.80
N LEU A 503 3.60 35.29 -14.95
CA LEU A 503 3.53 36.69 -15.37
C LEU A 503 4.88 37.24 -15.83
N SER A 504 5.99 36.80 -15.23
CA SER A 504 7.35 37.20 -15.62
C SER A 504 7.78 36.66 -16.99
N GLU A 505 7.25 35.50 -17.39
CA GLU A 505 7.50 34.80 -18.66
C GLU A 505 6.66 35.37 -19.82
N GLY A 506 5.66 36.22 -19.55
CA GLY A 506 4.75 36.76 -20.56
C GLY A 506 5.42 37.34 -21.83
N PRO A 507 6.53 38.11 -21.72
CA PRO A 507 7.26 38.63 -22.88
C PRO A 507 7.90 37.58 -23.79
N ASP A 508 8.12 36.35 -23.30
CA ASP A 508 8.65 35.24 -24.11
C ASP A 508 7.59 34.72 -25.08
N HIS A 509 6.31 34.88 -24.74
CA HIS A 509 5.16 34.43 -25.55
C HIS A 509 4.53 35.57 -26.36
N PHE A 510 4.35 36.74 -25.75
CA PHE A 510 3.76 37.90 -26.41
C PHE A 510 4.69 39.11 -26.36
N LYS A 511 5.03 39.64 -27.54
CA LYS A 511 5.91 40.81 -27.70
C LYS A 511 5.10 42.10 -27.72
N ASP A 512 4.47 42.43 -26.59
CA ASP A 512 3.66 43.65 -26.47
C ASP A 512 3.83 44.35 -25.10
N PRO A 513 3.44 45.64 -25.00
CA PRO A 513 3.63 46.41 -23.78
C PRO A 513 2.83 45.91 -22.57
N GLU A 514 1.76 45.13 -22.76
CA GLU A 514 0.91 44.66 -21.68
C GLU A 514 1.60 43.51 -20.93
N THR A 515 2.25 42.58 -21.63
CA THR A 515 3.07 41.53 -21.00
C THR A 515 4.33 42.05 -20.33
N ASP A 516 4.93 43.13 -20.85
CA ASP A 516 6.02 43.83 -20.16
C ASP A 516 5.60 44.41 -18.80
N MET A 517 4.38 44.95 -18.72
CA MET A 517 3.81 45.43 -17.45
C MET A 517 3.52 44.27 -16.50
N LEU A 518 2.96 43.16 -16.98
CA LEU A 518 2.72 41.96 -16.17
C LEU A 518 4.04 41.37 -15.63
N ARG A 519 5.11 41.39 -16.44
CA ARG A 519 6.44 40.97 -15.99
C ARG A 519 6.95 41.80 -14.83
N LEU A 520 6.74 43.12 -14.85
CA LEU A 520 7.11 43.98 -13.73
C LEU A 520 6.35 43.63 -12.46
N VAL A 521 5.06 43.31 -12.58
CA VAL A 521 4.23 42.86 -11.44
C VAL A 521 4.73 41.53 -10.89
N GLY A 522 4.95 40.53 -11.75
CA GLY A 522 5.48 39.23 -11.34
C GLY A 522 6.86 39.34 -10.67
N ASN A 523 7.77 40.09 -11.29
CA ASN A 523 9.11 40.30 -10.73
C ASN A 523 9.09 41.03 -9.40
N HIS A 524 8.15 41.96 -9.19
CA HIS A 524 8.03 42.66 -7.92
C HIS A 524 7.71 41.69 -6.77
N HIS A 525 6.77 40.76 -6.99
CA HIS A 525 6.44 39.71 -6.01
C HIS A 525 7.60 38.74 -5.80
N LEU A 526 8.24 38.27 -6.88
CA LEU A 526 9.37 37.33 -6.80
C LEU A 526 10.61 37.92 -6.09
N GLN A 527 10.74 39.24 -6.03
CA GLN A 527 11.83 39.93 -5.33
C GLN A 527 11.56 40.14 -3.82
N LEU A 528 10.35 39.83 -3.34
CA LEU A 528 10.06 39.87 -1.91
C LEU A 528 10.90 38.84 -1.16
N SER A 529 11.42 39.21 0.01
CA SER A 529 12.13 38.27 0.89
C SER A 529 11.19 37.19 1.45
N GLU A 530 11.78 36.10 1.93
CA GLU A 530 11.03 35.00 2.56
C GLU A 530 10.32 35.40 3.87
N VAL A 531 10.65 36.57 4.44
CA VAL A 531 9.89 37.20 5.54
C VAL A 531 8.65 37.91 5.00
N ASN A 532 8.77 38.59 3.87
CA ASN A 532 7.71 39.44 3.32
C ASN A 532 6.64 38.65 2.56
N LYS A 533 7.00 37.55 1.89
CA LYS A 533 6.04 36.74 1.11
C LYS A 533 4.87 36.21 1.95
N PRO A 534 5.07 35.62 3.15
CA PRO A 534 3.96 35.16 3.99
C PRO A 534 3.07 36.31 4.48
N ILE A 535 3.65 37.48 4.77
CA ILE A 535 2.92 38.66 5.23
C ILE A 535 2.07 39.25 4.09
N PHE A 536 2.63 39.32 2.89
CA PHE A 536 1.91 39.70 1.67
C PHE A 536 0.77 38.72 1.36
N ALA A 537 1.04 37.41 1.43
CA ALA A 537 0.06 36.36 1.19
C ALA A 537 -1.11 36.42 2.19
N PHE A 538 -0.85 36.74 3.46
CA PHE A 538 -1.90 36.93 4.48
C PHE A 538 -2.85 38.07 4.07
N LYS A 539 -2.29 39.22 3.70
CA LYS A 539 -3.06 40.37 3.23
C LYS A 539 -3.84 40.05 1.95
N TYR A 540 -3.21 39.35 1.02
CA TYR A 540 -3.83 38.89 -0.22
C TYR A 540 -5.03 37.97 0.07
N LEU A 541 -4.86 36.97 0.95
CA LEU A 541 -5.90 36.01 1.32
C LEU A 541 -7.11 36.70 1.97
N HIS A 542 -6.87 37.71 2.81
CA HIS A 542 -7.92 38.46 3.47
C HIS A 542 -8.77 39.23 2.45
N LEU A 543 -8.13 39.98 1.55
CA LEU A 543 -8.81 40.75 0.51
C LEU A 543 -9.52 39.83 -0.50
N LEU A 544 -8.91 38.72 -0.86
CA LEU A 544 -9.51 37.68 -1.70
C LEU A 544 -10.76 37.09 -1.05
N GLY A 545 -10.71 36.82 0.26
CA GLY A 545 -11.85 36.37 1.03
C GLY A 545 -13.00 37.37 1.01
N LEU A 546 -12.73 38.66 1.25
CA LEU A 546 -13.74 39.72 1.24
C LEU A 546 -14.46 39.80 -0.12
N GLU A 547 -13.70 39.72 -1.21
CA GLU A 547 -14.25 39.76 -2.57
C GLU A 547 -15.19 38.58 -2.85
N ARG A 548 -14.81 37.36 -2.42
CA ARG A 548 -15.67 36.16 -2.56
C ARG A 548 -17.01 36.33 -1.84
N ILE A 549 -17.00 36.95 -0.66
CA ILE A 549 -18.20 37.13 0.16
C ILE A 549 -19.09 38.25 -0.39
N ALA A 550 -18.48 39.36 -0.84
CA ALA A 550 -19.19 40.46 -1.48
C ALA A 550 -19.96 40.00 -2.74
N LYS A 551 -19.46 38.97 -3.45
CA LYS A 551 -20.07 38.41 -4.66
C LYS A 551 -21.21 37.38 -4.42
N GLN A 552 -21.77 37.28 -3.20
CA GLN A 552 -22.91 36.41 -2.79
C GLN A 552 -23.34 35.35 -3.84
N ALA A 553 -22.80 34.12 -3.72
CA ALA A 553 -23.25 32.91 -4.42
C ALA A 553 -23.27 32.92 -5.97
N GLN A 554 -22.72 33.92 -6.66
CA GLN A 554 -22.82 33.98 -8.14
C GLN A 554 -21.56 33.73 -8.95
N VAL A 555 -20.37 33.53 -8.36
CA VAL A 555 -19.22 33.11 -9.19
C VAL A 555 -18.22 32.22 -8.43
N GLU A 556 -18.15 30.94 -8.79
CA GLU A 556 -17.02 30.03 -8.47
C GLU A 556 -15.75 30.37 -9.27
N ILE A 557 -15.77 31.45 -10.05
CA ILE A 557 -14.78 31.75 -11.07
C ILE A 557 -13.96 32.98 -10.67
N ALA A 558 -12.65 32.89 -10.88
CA ALA A 558 -11.71 33.98 -10.69
C ALA A 558 -12.06 35.23 -11.50
N ASP A 559 -11.88 36.40 -10.88
CA ASP A 559 -11.73 37.66 -11.61
C ASP A 559 -10.23 37.96 -11.77
N PRO A 560 -9.64 37.73 -12.95
CA PRO A 560 -8.20 37.89 -13.14
C PRO A 560 -7.73 39.33 -12.93
N ARG A 561 -8.57 40.32 -13.20
CA ARG A 561 -8.21 41.74 -13.00
C ARG A 561 -8.10 42.05 -11.52
N PHE A 562 -9.01 41.49 -10.72
CA PHE A 562 -8.93 41.60 -9.27
C PHE A 562 -7.67 40.91 -8.72
N LEU A 563 -7.38 39.68 -9.15
CA LEU A 563 -6.19 38.95 -8.71
C LEU A 563 -4.88 39.67 -9.06
N LEU A 564 -4.79 40.23 -10.26
CA LEU A 564 -3.65 41.05 -10.70
C LEU A 564 -3.54 42.37 -9.93
N ALA A 565 -4.68 43.01 -9.63
CA ALA A 565 -4.71 44.23 -8.84
C ALA A 565 -4.25 43.99 -7.39
N LEU A 566 -4.62 42.85 -6.80
CA LEU A 566 -4.12 42.43 -5.50
C LEU A 566 -2.60 42.17 -5.55
N LEU A 567 -2.10 41.52 -6.61
CA LEU A 567 -0.67 41.24 -6.74
C LEU A 567 0.16 42.53 -6.89
N SER A 568 -0.45 43.58 -7.45
CA SER A 568 0.15 44.90 -7.64
C SER A 568 -0.10 45.86 -6.48
N MET A 569 -0.68 45.40 -5.36
CA MET A 569 -1.01 46.28 -4.25
C MET A 569 0.24 46.84 -3.57
N PRO A 570 0.22 48.07 -3.06
CA PRO A 570 1.33 48.61 -2.28
C PRO A 570 1.61 47.73 -1.05
N PHE A 571 2.86 47.30 -0.91
CA PHE A 571 3.38 46.54 0.21
C PHE A 571 4.70 47.15 0.66
N GLU A 572 4.86 47.36 1.97
CA GLU A 572 6.07 47.96 2.55
C GLU A 572 6.95 46.83 3.14
N PRO A 573 8.08 46.48 2.50
CA PRO A 573 8.98 45.44 2.99
C PRO A 573 9.59 45.79 4.35
N ILE A 574 9.79 44.79 5.21
CA ILE A 574 10.40 44.97 6.53
C ILE A 574 11.82 45.57 6.45
N GLU A 575 12.54 45.33 5.36
CA GLU A 575 13.90 45.80 5.11
C GLU A 575 13.99 47.33 4.98
N ASN A 576 12.88 47.99 4.62
CA ASN A 576 12.83 49.45 4.56
C ASN A 576 12.74 50.11 5.96
N ALA A 577 12.40 49.35 6.99
CA ALA A 577 12.29 49.83 8.35
C ALA A 577 13.67 49.90 9.05
N THR A 578 14.42 50.97 8.78
CA THR A 578 15.81 51.13 9.23
C THR A 578 15.98 51.93 10.53
N THR A 579 14.89 52.48 11.09
CA THR A 579 14.87 53.22 12.35
C THR A 579 13.83 52.65 13.31
N ILE A 580 13.99 52.89 14.61
CA ILE A 580 13.06 52.38 15.64
C ILE A 580 11.63 52.84 15.36
N ASP A 581 11.42 54.11 14.98
CA ASP A 581 10.08 54.62 14.69
C ASP A 581 9.50 53.97 13.41
N GLN A 582 10.30 53.72 12.37
CA GLN A 582 9.86 52.99 11.18
C GLN A 582 9.53 51.52 11.48
N MET A 583 10.37 50.82 12.26
CA MET A 583 10.11 49.43 12.67
C MET A 583 8.87 49.33 13.56
N ASN A 584 8.68 50.28 14.47
CA ASN A 584 7.48 50.35 15.29
C ASN A 584 6.22 50.59 14.44
N GLN A 585 6.31 51.46 13.44
CA GLN A 585 5.22 51.72 12.50
C GLN A 585 4.92 50.51 11.60
N TRP A 586 5.95 49.80 11.14
CA TRP A 586 5.79 48.57 10.36
C TRP A 586 5.09 47.49 11.18
N LEU A 587 5.58 47.20 12.40
CA LEU A 587 4.95 46.24 13.32
C LEU A 587 3.51 46.62 13.69
N GLU A 588 3.22 47.91 13.84
CA GLU A 588 1.84 48.38 14.10
C GLU A 588 0.94 48.18 12.88
N THR A 589 1.42 48.46 11.67
CA THR A 589 0.68 48.25 10.42
C THR A 589 0.36 46.77 10.23
N THR A 590 1.37 45.90 10.30
CA THR A 590 1.22 44.44 10.15
C THR A 590 0.27 43.86 11.19
N MET A 591 0.41 44.28 12.46
CA MET A 591 -0.48 43.85 13.54
C MET A 591 -1.94 44.26 13.28
N ASN A 592 -2.19 45.48 12.81
CA ASN A 592 -3.54 45.94 12.48
C ASN A 592 -4.14 45.17 11.29
N GLU A 593 -3.34 44.87 10.27
CA GLU A 593 -3.76 44.02 9.16
C GLU A 593 -4.15 42.61 9.64
N GLN A 594 -3.39 42.04 10.57
CA GLN A 594 -3.68 40.75 11.20
C GLN A 594 -4.96 40.76 12.03
N PHE A 595 -5.13 41.73 12.92
CA PHE A 595 -6.36 41.84 13.72
C PHE A 595 -7.60 42.01 12.85
N ASN A 596 -7.50 42.77 11.75
CA ASN A 596 -8.61 42.91 10.82
C ASN A 596 -8.90 41.60 10.07
N GLY A 597 -7.87 40.84 9.72
CA GLY A 597 -7.98 39.55 9.04
C GLY A 597 -8.47 38.41 9.93
N HIS A 598 -7.99 38.27 11.16
CA HIS A 598 -8.36 37.16 12.06
C HIS A 598 -9.85 37.10 12.37
N ASN A 599 -10.49 38.25 12.63
CA ASN A 599 -11.95 38.31 12.82
C ASN A 599 -12.72 37.77 11.60
N PHE A 600 -12.19 38.01 10.40
CA PHE A 600 -12.75 37.49 9.16
C PHE A 600 -12.45 35.98 9.02
N PHE A 601 -11.20 35.56 9.20
CA PHE A 601 -10.78 34.18 8.99
C PHE A 601 -11.40 33.19 9.98
N ASP A 602 -11.56 33.58 11.25
CA ASP A 602 -12.22 32.76 12.27
C ASP A 602 -13.69 32.51 11.93
N GLN A 603 -14.37 33.51 11.37
CA GLN A 603 -15.76 33.38 10.94
C GLN A 603 -15.92 32.39 9.78
N TYR A 604 -14.93 32.29 8.88
CA TYR A 604 -15.00 31.51 7.64
C TYR A 604 -14.07 30.30 7.57
N LYS A 605 -13.42 29.93 8.69
CA LYS A 605 -12.59 28.74 8.88
C LYS A 605 -11.41 28.61 7.90
N PHE A 606 -10.64 29.69 7.72
CA PHE A 606 -9.42 29.65 6.91
C PHE A 606 -8.26 29.01 7.68
N ASN A 607 -7.29 28.43 6.97
CA ASN A 607 -6.09 27.87 7.58
C ASN A 607 -4.94 28.89 7.48
N LEU A 608 -4.48 29.39 8.64
CA LEU A 608 -3.43 30.41 8.76
C LEU A 608 -2.09 29.84 9.24
N THR A 609 -1.88 28.53 9.12
CA THR A 609 -0.60 27.90 9.47
C THR A 609 0.55 28.60 8.76
N GLY A 610 1.56 29.04 9.53
CA GLY A 610 2.72 29.77 9.03
C GLY A 610 2.59 31.30 9.10
N GLU A 611 1.52 31.85 9.68
CA GLU A 611 1.40 33.30 9.88
C GLU A 611 2.35 33.84 10.96
N LEU A 612 2.68 35.13 10.83
CA LEU A 612 3.28 35.90 11.91
C LEU A 612 2.21 36.16 12.99
N ASP A 613 2.52 35.99 14.27
CA ASP A 613 1.63 36.28 15.39
C ASP A 613 2.14 37.48 16.19
N LEU A 614 1.41 38.60 16.06
CA LEU A 614 1.67 39.85 16.78
C LEU A 614 0.66 40.11 17.91
N SER A 615 -0.17 39.12 18.30
CA SER A 615 -1.22 39.28 19.31
C SER A 615 -0.68 39.81 20.64
N LYS A 616 0.44 39.26 21.13
CA LYS A 616 1.09 39.68 22.39
C LYS A 616 1.60 41.12 22.36
N ARG A 617 1.89 41.68 21.18
CA ARG A 617 2.30 43.09 21.05
C ARG A 617 1.16 44.04 21.42
N ALA A 618 -0.10 43.64 21.22
CA ALA A 618 -1.26 44.45 21.58
C ALA A 618 -1.36 44.72 23.10
N GLU A 619 -0.77 43.83 23.91
CA GLU A 619 -0.77 43.93 25.38
C GLU A 619 0.31 44.88 25.92
N LEU A 620 1.23 45.37 25.07
CA LEU A 620 2.33 46.24 25.47
C LEU A 620 1.90 47.72 25.58
N SER A 621 2.49 48.42 26.55
CA SER A 621 2.39 49.90 26.63
C SER A 621 3.04 50.57 25.40
N PRO A 622 2.76 51.86 25.12
CA PRO A 622 3.42 52.58 24.03
C PRO A 622 4.96 52.49 24.08
N GLU A 623 5.54 52.56 25.28
CA GLU A 623 6.96 52.41 25.53
C GLU A 623 7.41 50.97 25.27
N GLY A 624 6.67 49.97 25.75
CA GLY A 624 6.95 48.55 25.50
C GLY A 624 6.92 48.19 24.01
N LYS A 625 6.02 48.80 23.23
CA LYS A 625 5.96 48.63 21.76
C LYS A 625 7.20 49.21 21.07
N LYS A 626 7.70 50.38 21.52
CA LYS A 626 8.96 50.94 21.01
C LYS A 626 10.18 50.09 21.39
N GLU A 627 10.19 49.52 22.60
CA GLU A 627 11.24 48.59 23.00
C GLU A 627 11.24 47.30 22.17
N LEU A 628 10.06 46.77 21.83
CA LEU A 628 9.95 45.62 20.91
C LEU A 628 10.45 45.98 19.50
N ALA A 629 10.15 47.19 19.01
CA ALA A 629 10.63 47.64 17.71
C ALA A 629 12.16 47.80 17.68
N GLU A 630 12.75 48.37 18.73
CA GLU A 630 14.21 48.43 18.88
C GLU A 630 14.83 47.03 18.97
N TRP A 631 14.17 46.10 19.67
CA TRP A 631 14.59 44.71 19.76
C TRP A 631 14.63 44.02 18.40
N VAL A 632 13.54 44.10 17.63
CA VAL A 632 13.45 43.48 16.30
C VAL A 632 14.46 44.13 15.34
N LEU A 633 14.61 45.45 15.36
CA LEU A 633 15.57 46.17 14.51
C LEU A 633 17.03 45.76 14.78
N ASN A 634 17.40 45.55 16.04
CA ASN A 634 18.77 45.15 16.40
C ASN A 634 19.11 43.71 15.99
N GLU A 635 18.10 42.87 15.74
CA GLU A 635 18.27 41.48 15.32
C GLU A 635 17.96 41.29 13.82
N GLN A 636 17.93 42.38 13.04
CA GLN A 636 17.54 42.37 11.62
C GLN A 636 18.36 41.44 10.73
N ASP A 637 19.65 41.27 11.02
CA ASP A 637 20.54 40.37 10.29
C ASP A 637 20.30 38.88 10.58
N ARG A 638 19.32 38.53 11.43
CA ARG A 638 19.16 37.17 11.97
C ARG A 638 17.84 36.49 11.64
N TYR A 639 16.92 37.18 10.95
CA TYR A 639 15.68 36.56 10.50
C TYR A 639 15.65 36.46 8.97
N GLU A 640 15.78 35.24 8.46
CA GLU A 640 15.77 34.94 7.02
C GLU A 640 14.35 34.64 6.51
N ASP A 641 13.47 34.17 7.39
CA ASP A 641 12.06 33.85 7.11
C ASP A 641 11.12 34.34 8.22
N VAL A 642 9.80 34.27 7.97
CA VAL A 642 8.78 34.71 8.93
C VAL A 642 8.81 33.94 10.26
N GLY A 643 9.24 32.68 10.26
CA GLY A 643 9.37 31.86 11.46
C GLY A 643 10.54 32.31 12.35
N ASN A 644 11.64 32.73 11.74
CA ASN A 644 12.80 33.31 12.42
C ASN A 644 12.42 34.66 13.04
N LEU A 645 11.66 35.48 12.30
CA LEU A 645 11.12 36.74 12.81
C LEU A 645 10.16 36.48 13.99
N GLN A 646 9.26 35.51 13.87
CA GLN A 646 8.36 35.11 14.96
C GLN A 646 9.13 34.67 16.20
N TYR A 647 10.22 33.92 16.00
CA TYR A 647 11.10 33.49 17.08
C TYR A 647 11.75 34.68 17.82
N VAL A 648 12.28 35.67 17.07
CA VAL A 648 12.85 36.90 17.64
C VAL A 648 11.81 37.66 18.46
N ILE A 649 10.58 37.80 17.95
CA ILE A 649 9.48 38.48 18.62
C ILE A 649 9.05 37.73 19.89
N ASN A 650 8.84 36.41 19.80
CA ASN A 650 8.47 35.59 20.95
C ASN A 650 9.48 35.71 22.10
N ARG A 651 10.78 35.83 21.77
CA ARG A 651 11.83 35.95 22.77
C ARG A 651 11.75 37.26 23.57
N PHE A 652 11.27 38.36 22.98
CA PHE A 652 11.04 39.60 23.72
C PHE A 652 10.11 39.40 24.94
N PHE A 653 9.14 38.50 24.84
CA PHE A 653 8.15 38.21 25.90
C PHE A 653 8.62 37.22 26.96
N THR A 654 9.84 36.69 26.85
CA THR A 654 10.40 35.70 27.79
C THR A 654 11.25 36.35 28.89
N ALA A 655 10.85 37.53 29.37
CA ALA A 655 11.58 38.21 30.45
C ALA A 655 11.46 37.42 31.78
N PRO A 656 12.54 37.33 32.58
CA PRO A 656 12.50 36.61 33.85
C PRO A 656 11.57 37.29 34.86
N ASN A 657 10.80 36.50 35.60
CA ASN A 657 9.92 36.99 36.65
C ASN A 657 10.73 37.24 37.95
N VAL A 658 11.39 38.39 38.01
CA VAL A 658 12.26 38.76 39.13
C VAL A 658 11.84 40.09 39.77
N THR A 659 11.97 40.18 41.09
CA THR A 659 11.61 41.39 41.85
C THR A 659 12.75 41.76 42.80
N GLY A 660 13.14 43.04 42.83
CA GLY A 660 14.12 43.54 43.78
C GLY A 660 13.53 43.71 45.17
N ASN A 661 14.18 43.15 46.19
CA ASN A 661 13.94 43.44 47.59
C ASN A 661 15.05 44.37 48.09
N ASP A 662 14.78 45.67 47.99
CA ASP A 662 15.76 46.72 48.30
C ASP A 662 16.21 46.64 49.76
N ILE A 663 15.28 46.48 50.72
CA ILE A 663 15.57 46.42 52.17
C ILE A 663 16.58 45.32 52.53
N ASN A 664 16.48 44.18 51.87
CA ASN A 664 17.35 43.03 52.13
C ASN A 664 18.51 42.94 51.12
N ASN A 665 18.66 43.90 50.20
CA ASN A 665 19.65 43.89 49.11
C ASN A 665 19.66 42.55 48.34
N THR A 666 18.48 42.01 48.00
CA THR A 666 18.33 40.71 47.31
C THR A 666 17.39 40.82 46.12
N ILE A 667 17.54 39.93 45.13
CA ILE A 667 16.59 39.77 44.02
C ILE A 667 15.84 38.46 44.25
N ILE A 668 14.52 38.53 44.34
CA ILE A 668 13.63 37.38 44.49
C ILE A 668 13.31 36.85 43.09
N GLY A 669 13.39 35.52 42.91
CA GLY A 669 13.08 34.85 41.65
C GLY A 669 14.30 34.59 40.74
N LEU A 670 15.52 34.89 41.19
CA LEU A 670 16.73 34.47 40.46
C LEU A 670 16.91 32.95 40.53
N ASP A 671 17.22 32.35 39.38
CA ASP A 671 17.61 30.94 39.27
C ASP A 671 18.81 30.76 38.33
N ASP A 672 19.29 29.53 38.22
CA ASP A 672 20.46 29.15 37.44
C ASP A 672 20.25 29.25 35.91
N THR A 673 19.05 29.56 35.44
CA THR A 673 18.75 29.84 34.03
C THR A 673 18.94 31.31 33.66
N MET A 674 19.36 32.15 34.61
CA MET A 674 19.45 33.60 34.45
C MET A 674 20.89 34.12 34.51
N GLU A 675 21.09 35.31 33.95
CA GLU A 675 22.32 36.09 34.06
C GLU A 675 22.01 37.54 34.40
N ILE A 676 22.95 38.20 35.08
CA ILE A 676 22.80 39.58 35.53
C ILE A 676 23.87 40.50 34.96
N SER A 677 23.55 41.76 34.77
CA SER A 677 24.48 42.81 34.35
C SER A 677 24.43 44.01 35.28
N LEU A 678 25.60 44.43 35.77
CA LEU A 678 25.77 45.57 36.67
C LEU A 678 26.27 46.83 35.95
N ASN A 679 26.63 46.72 34.67
CA ASN A 679 27.26 47.79 33.88
C ASN A 679 26.40 48.18 32.66
N GLY A 680 25.08 48.19 32.81
CA GLY A 680 24.18 48.67 31.77
C GLY A 680 24.14 47.75 30.54
N LYS A 681 24.13 46.43 30.74
CA LYS A 681 24.03 45.37 29.71
C LYS A 681 25.32 45.10 28.90
N LEU A 682 26.44 45.73 29.24
CA LEU A 682 27.73 45.54 28.54
C LEU A 682 28.37 44.17 28.82
N THR A 683 28.26 43.68 30.06
CA THR A 683 28.73 42.34 30.44
C THR A 683 27.66 41.63 31.27
N TRP A 684 27.50 40.34 31.03
CA TRP A 684 26.54 39.48 31.73
C TRP A 684 27.27 38.41 32.55
N ILE A 685 26.73 38.12 33.72
CA ILE A 685 27.31 37.21 34.71
C ILE A 685 26.27 36.14 35.01
N ASP A 686 26.60 34.87 34.77
CA ASP A 686 25.72 33.73 35.07
C ASP A 686 25.42 33.68 36.56
N VAL A 687 24.14 33.64 36.92
CA VAL A 687 23.68 33.52 38.32
C VAL A 687 24.26 32.27 38.97
N ALA A 688 24.40 31.18 38.22
CA ALA A 688 24.95 29.91 38.69
C ALA A 688 26.45 29.99 39.05
N SER A 689 27.18 30.96 38.49
CA SER A 689 28.61 31.15 38.72
C SER A 689 28.93 31.96 39.99
N MET A 690 27.90 32.52 40.65
CA MET A 690 28.06 33.43 41.78
C MET A 690 27.77 32.74 43.12
N GLN A 691 28.75 32.71 44.01
CA GLN A 691 28.60 32.13 45.36
C GLN A 691 27.87 33.06 46.35
N LYS A 692 27.84 34.37 46.10
CA LYS A 692 27.15 35.38 46.93
C LYS A 692 26.83 36.63 46.12
N PHE A 693 25.59 37.08 46.16
CA PHE A 693 25.18 38.38 45.61
C PHE A 693 25.31 39.47 46.68
N ASP A 694 25.99 40.57 46.36
CA ASP A 694 26.02 41.78 47.19
C ASP A 694 25.44 42.95 46.41
N PHE A 695 24.14 43.20 46.61
CA PHE A 695 23.44 44.33 46.01
C PHE A 695 23.38 45.55 46.95
N SER A 696 24.22 45.62 47.99
CA SER A 696 24.26 46.79 48.88
C SER A 696 24.77 48.06 48.19
N GLY A 697 24.20 49.20 48.57
CA GLY A 697 24.51 50.51 47.99
C GLY A 697 23.68 50.83 46.73
N ASP A 698 23.92 52.00 46.15
CA ASP A 698 23.19 52.46 44.96
C ASP A 698 23.64 51.65 43.73
N LYS A 699 22.83 50.69 43.29
CA LYS A 699 23.15 49.79 42.17
C LYS A 699 21.97 49.63 41.23
N THR A 700 22.25 49.57 39.93
CA THR A 700 21.29 49.12 38.92
C THR A 700 21.72 47.75 38.42
N VAL A 701 20.82 46.78 38.54
CA VAL A 701 21.02 45.40 38.10
C VAL A 701 20.04 45.11 36.97
N TRP A 702 20.55 44.61 35.85
CA TRP A 702 19.72 44.06 34.79
C TRP A 702 19.72 42.55 34.90
N VAL A 703 18.58 41.90 34.71
CA VAL A 703 18.43 40.44 34.81
C VAL A 703 17.76 39.93 33.56
N ARG A 704 18.30 38.89 32.93
CA ARG A 704 17.66 38.19 31.81
C ARG A 704 17.86 36.69 31.93
N HIS A 705 17.07 35.89 31.22
CA HIS A 705 17.43 34.49 31.01
C HIS A 705 18.74 34.43 30.22
N LYS A 706 19.69 33.63 30.71
CA LYS A 706 21.02 33.52 30.11
C LYS A 706 20.93 32.99 28.69
N ALA A 707 21.80 33.49 27.83
CA ALA A 707 22.00 32.89 26.51
C ALA A 707 22.55 31.46 26.72
N ILE A 708 21.96 30.48 26.05
CA ILE A 708 22.42 29.09 26.06
C ILE A 708 22.74 28.75 24.61
N SER A 709 24.01 28.53 24.27
CA SER A 709 24.44 28.36 22.86
C SER A 709 24.05 29.59 22.01
N ASP A 710 23.51 29.38 20.82
CA ASP A 710 23.04 30.41 19.88
C ASP A 710 21.66 31.01 20.24
N LEU A 711 21.01 30.56 21.34
CA LEU A 711 19.72 31.09 21.79
C LEU A 711 19.90 32.53 22.28
N LEU A 712 19.20 33.46 21.62
CA LEU A 712 19.10 34.85 22.07
C LEU A 712 18.75 34.91 23.57
N PRO A 713 19.40 35.77 24.36
CA PRO A 713 18.98 35.98 25.74
C PRO A 713 17.60 36.68 25.77
N GLY A 714 16.78 36.46 26.80
CA GLY A 714 15.45 37.10 26.89
C GLY A 714 15.53 38.62 27.14
N ARG A 715 14.40 39.33 27.08
CA ARG A 715 14.34 40.75 27.49
C ARG A 715 14.85 40.91 28.92
N ALA A 716 15.71 41.89 29.14
CA ALA A 716 16.28 42.17 30.45
C ALA A 716 15.37 43.04 31.33
N VAL A 717 15.15 42.62 32.57
CA VAL A 717 14.42 43.34 33.61
C VAL A 717 15.40 44.23 34.40
N LYS A 718 15.06 45.51 34.58
CA LYS A 718 15.87 46.47 35.37
C LYS A 718 15.41 46.48 36.83
N ILE A 719 16.35 46.34 37.75
CA ILE A 719 16.15 46.44 39.19
C ILE A 719 17.11 47.51 39.74
N VAL A 720 16.61 48.38 40.60
CA VAL A 720 17.40 49.46 41.21
C VAL A 720 17.41 49.25 42.73
N PHE A 721 18.61 49.25 43.30
CA PHE A 721 18.88 49.17 44.74
C PHE A 721 19.38 50.52 45.25
N THR A 722 19.04 50.85 46.49
CA THR A 722 19.46 52.07 47.19
C THR A 722 20.19 51.73 48.49
N ALA A 723 21.11 52.58 48.94
CA ALA A 723 21.94 52.30 50.12
C ALA A 723 21.13 52.14 51.43
N ASN A 724 21.09 50.93 51.99
CA ASN A 724 20.56 50.67 53.34
C ASN A 724 21.58 51.03 54.42
N GLY A 725 21.23 51.93 55.34
CA GLY A 725 22.10 52.38 56.42
C GLY A 725 22.28 51.35 57.55
N ASP A 726 23.54 51.06 57.91
CA ASP A 726 23.90 50.19 59.04
C ASP A 726 23.42 50.75 60.38
N SER A 727 22.79 49.88 61.18
CA SER A 727 22.46 50.15 62.57
C SER A 727 23.50 49.54 63.53
N ASN A 728 23.91 50.39 64.48
CA ASN A 728 24.65 50.16 65.73
C ASN A 728 26.18 50.40 65.83
N ASN A 729 26.48 51.67 66.13
CA ASN A 729 27.03 52.20 67.39
C ASN A 729 28.47 51.86 67.84
N GLY A 730 29.32 52.89 67.97
CA GLY A 730 30.57 52.77 68.73
C GLY A 730 31.63 53.88 68.63
N ASN A 731 31.27 55.13 68.94
CA ASN A 731 32.14 56.17 69.54
C ASN A 731 33.20 56.91 68.67
N GLY A 732 33.16 58.25 68.72
CA GLY A 732 34.39 59.07 68.68
C GLY A 732 34.52 60.19 67.64
N SER A 733 33.73 61.27 67.79
CA SER A 733 34.13 62.68 67.64
C SER A 733 34.78 63.21 66.33
N GLY A 734 34.12 64.19 65.70
CA GLY A 734 34.85 65.27 65.01
C GLY A 734 34.23 65.89 63.76
N SER A 735 33.23 66.76 63.96
CA SER A 735 33.02 68.05 63.28
C SER A 735 33.22 68.20 61.75
N GLY A 736 32.16 68.66 61.07
CA GLY A 736 32.32 69.74 60.07
C GLY A 736 31.62 69.58 58.71
N ASN A 737 30.40 70.15 58.63
CA ASN A 737 29.80 70.89 57.50
C ASN A 737 30.07 70.49 56.03
N GLY A 738 28.97 70.36 55.28
CA GLY A 738 28.73 71.31 54.19
C GLY A 738 28.50 70.76 52.78
N ASN A 739 27.23 70.50 52.46
CA ASN A 739 26.50 71.07 51.32
C ASN A 739 27.04 70.91 49.88
N GLY A 740 26.29 70.15 49.06
CA GLY A 740 25.68 70.71 47.85
C GLY A 740 26.37 70.51 46.49
N SER A 741 25.57 69.97 45.56
CA SER A 741 25.43 70.43 44.16
C SER A 741 26.26 69.74 43.07
N THR A 742 25.58 68.93 42.27
CA THR A 742 25.72 68.86 40.80
C THR A 742 25.30 70.20 40.15
N PRO A 743 25.49 70.50 38.84
CA PRO A 743 26.07 69.72 37.72
C PRO A 743 26.98 70.52 36.72
N ASN A 744 27.52 69.76 35.75
CA ASN A 744 27.57 70.08 34.31
C ASN A 744 28.90 70.48 33.61
N SER A 745 29.19 69.69 32.55
CA SER A 745 29.72 69.95 31.19
C SER A 745 30.86 70.95 30.91
N GLY A 746 31.80 70.51 30.06
CA GLY A 746 32.63 71.39 29.23
C GLY A 746 34.00 70.80 28.92
N GLY A 747 34.20 70.29 27.70
CA GLY A 747 35.44 69.62 27.28
C GLY A 747 36.62 70.55 26.94
N SER A 748 37.76 69.93 26.60
CA SER A 748 38.56 70.22 25.39
C SER A 748 39.97 69.61 25.46
N THR A 749 40.31 68.87 24.39
CA THR A 749 41.61 68.78 23.69
C THR A 749 42.89 68.28 24.38
N GLY A 750 43.49 67.26 23.76
CA GLY A 750 44.92 66.97 23.86
C GLY A 750 45.28 65.68 23.11
N GLY A 751 45.61 65.79 21.82
CA GLY A 751 45.90 64.67 20.92
C GLY A 751 47.24 63.97 21.17
N GLY A 752 47.34 62.76 20.60
CA GLY A 752 48.54 61.96 20.54
C GLY A 752 48.39 60.85 19.50
N THR A 753 48.59 61.22 18.24
CA THR A 753 48.59 60.36 17.06
C THR A 753 49.82 59.45 17.06
N SER A 754 49.63 58.13 16.94
CA SER A 754 50.63 57.23 16.35
C SER A 754 49.97 56.44 15.22
N THR A 755 50.41 56.75 14.02
CA THR A 755 50.06 56.13 12.75
C THR A 755 50.63 54.71 12.65
N THR A 756 49.75 53.73 12.41
CA THR A 756 50.06 52.52 11.64
C THR A 756 48.92 52.30 10.66
N ALA A 757 49.29 52.04 9.40
CA ALA A 757 48.42 51.87 8.24
C ALA A 757 47.31 50.81 8.44
N PRO A 758 46.18 50.90 7.71
CA PRO A 758 45.16 49.87 7.74
C PRO A 758 45.70 48.61 7.07
N VAL A 759 45.88 47.56 7.86
CA VAL A 759 46.00 46.20 7.32
C VAL A 759 44.57 45.79 6.97
N THR A 760 44.22 45.79 5.70
CA THR A 760 43.07 45.05 5.18
C THR A 760 43.38 43.56 5.30
N SER A 761 43.23 43.00 6.50
CA SER A 761 42.96 41.58 6.64
C SER A 761 41.45 41.39 6.61
N ILE A 762 40.94 40.91 5.48
CA ILE A 762 39.65 40.22 5.44
C ILE A 762 39.70 39.17 6.57
N PRO A 763 38.73 39.13 7.51
CA PRO A 763 38.70 38.05 8.49
C PRO A 763 38.55 36.76 7.70
N THR A 764 39.54 35.87 7.81
CA THR A 764 39.38 34.50 7.33
C THR A 764 38.19 33.90 8.09
N PRO A 765 37.23 33.25 7.42
CA PRO A 765 36.07 32.70 8.10
C PRO A 765 36.53 31.67 9.13
N THR A 766 36.31 31.97 10.40
CA THR A 766 36.66 31.08 11.52
C THR A 766 35.53 30.09 11.74
N THR A 767 35.85 28.79 11.65
CA THR A 767 35.02 27.68 12.13
C THR A 767 34.65 27.89 13.59
N LYS A 768 33.36 27.86 13.92
CA LYS A 768 32.86 27.93 15.30
C LYS A 768 32.59 26.50 15.80
N GLN A 769 32.99 26.19 17.04
CA GLN A 769 32.69 24.92 17.69
C GLN A 769 31.99 25.17 19.02
N GLU A 770 30.91 24.44 19.28
CA GLU A 770 30.17 24.45 20.54
C GLU A 770 29.93 23.01 21.05
N GLN A 771 29.72 22.85 22.36
CA GLN A 771 29.38 21.56 22.97
C GLN A 771 27.94 21.56 23.45
N ILE A 772 27.14 20.63 22.94
CA ILE A 772 25.76 20.35 23.35
C ILE A 772 25.79 19.08 24.19
N VAL A 773 25.09 19.05 25.32
CA VAL A 773 24.98 17.83 26.14
C VAL A 773 23.61 17.20 25.90
N VAL A 774 23.58 15.95 25.42
CA VAL A 774 22.34 15.22 25.16
C VAL A 774 22.18 14.02 26.08
N ASP A 775 20.94 13.63 26.28
CA ASP A 775 20.58 12.51 27.13
C ASP A 775 20.80 11.16 26.41
N VAL A 776 21.32 10.19 27.16
CA VAL A 776 21.32 8.77 26.80
C VAL A 776 20.18 8.11 27.57
N ASN A 777 19.15 7.67 26.87
CA ASN A 777 17.89 7.21 27.44
C ASN A 777 17.71 5.68 27.33
N GLY A 778 16.84 5.10 28.14
CA GLY A 778 16.28 3.77 27.93
C GLY A 778 15.06 3.79 26.99
N VAL A 779 14.48 2.62 26.70
CA VAL A 779 13.35 2.43 25.75
C VAL A 779 12.13 3.32 26.07
N ASN A 780 11.91 3.66 27.35
CA ASN A 780 10.78 4.50 27.80
C ASN A 780 11.14 5.99 27.97
N GLY A 781 12.25 6.46 27.38
CA GLY A 781 12.71 7.85 27.54
C GLY A 781 13.30 8.17 28.92
N THR A 782 13.50 7.15 29.77
CA THR A 782 14.13 7.34 31.08
C THR A 782 15.61 7.66 30.91
N ASN A 783 16.06 8.78 31.47
CA ASN A 783 17.46 9.19 31.40
C ASN A 783 18.38 8.20 32.12
N LEU A 784 19.33 7.62 31.38
CA LEU A 784 20.42 6.81 31.92
C LEU A 784 21.61 7.73 32.22
N THR A 785 22.13 8.45 31.24
CA THR A 785 23.26 9.38 31.44
C THR A 785 23.22 10.50 30.40
N LYS A 786 24.33 11.23 30.23
CA LYS A 786 24.50 12.30 29.26
C LYS A 786 25.76 12.10 28.44
N THR A 787 25.70 12.45 27.16
CA THR A 787 26.85 12.42 26.25
C THR A 787 27.01 13.77 25.55
N PRO A 788 28.24 14.28 25.38
CA PRO A 788 28.46 15.52 24.64
C PRO A 788 28.40 15.29 23.13
N ILE A 789 27.86 16.28 22.43
CA ILE A 789 27.89 16.50 20.99
C ILE A 789 28.76 17.73 20.76
N THR A 790 29.74 17.64 19.88
CA THR A 790 30.49 18.81 19.40
C THR A 790 29.87 19.27 18.09
N ARG A 791 29.18 20.41 18.11
CA ARG A 791 28.60 21.03 16.91
C ARG A 791 29.60 22.00 16.32
N THR A 792 29.92 21.82 15.04
CA THR A 792 30.87 22.64 14.29
C THR A 792 30.12 23.37 13.18
N THR A 793 30.17 24.70 13.18
CA THR A 793 29.71 25.53 12.05
C THR A 793 30.90 25.91 11.21
N GLU A 794 30.92 25.42 9.98
CA GLU A 794 31.97 25.69 8.99
C GLU A 794 31.87 27.12 8.43
N ALA A 795 32.93 27.52 7.75
CA ALA A 795 33.08 28.86 7.16
C ALA A 795 31.96 29.23 6.17
N ASP A 796 31.36 28.23 5.53
CA ASP A 796 30.27 28.35 4.56
C ASP A 796 28.87 28.24 5.20
N GLY A 797 28.80 28.19 6.54
CA GLY A 797 27.55 28.02 7.28
C GLY A 797 27.11 26.56 7.48
N THR A 798 27.84 25.58 6.94
CA THR A 798 27.52 24.16 7.10
C THR A 798 27.67 23.73 8.56
N ILE A 799 26.64 23.10 9.13
CA ILE A 799 26.66 22.62 10.52
C ILE A 799 26.92 21.11 10.53
N LYS A 800 27.88 20.65 11.35
CA LYS A 800 28.22 19.22 11.56
C LYS A 800 28.24 18.88 13.03
N ASP A 801 27.64 17.74 13.40
CA ASP A 801 27.62 17.24 14.77
C ASP A 801 28.56 16.04 14.94
N LEU A 802 29.34 16.03 16.03
CA LEU A 802 30.18 14.90 16.43
C LEU A 802 29.81 14.43 17.84
N VAL A 803 29.21 13.25 17.93
CA VAL A 803 28.85 12.59 19.19
C VAL A 803 29.92 11.58 19.56
N LYS A 804 30.47 11.69 20.78
CA LYS A 804 31.46 10.72 21.29
C LYS A 804 30.98 10.07 22.57
N MET A 805 30.65 8.79 22.51
CA MET A 805 30.30 8.00 23.69
C MET A 805 31.56 7.31 24.22
N SER A 806 32.15 7.91 25.25
CA SER A 806 33.36 7.39 25.90
C SER A 806 33.09 6.10 26.68
N GLU A 807 34.15 5.36 27.02
CA GLU A 807 34.06 4.16 27.87
C GLU A 807 33.35 4.43 29.19
N ALA A 808 33.62 5.59 29.82
CA ALA A 808 33.00 5.97 31.09
C ALA A 808 31.48 6.15 30.97
N ILE A 809 31.03 6.80 29.89
CA ILE A 809 29.61 7.01 29.59
C ILE A 809 28.93 5.66 29.31
N ALA A 810 29.57 4.80 28.52
CA ALA A 810 29.04 3.47 28.22
C ALA A 810 28.90 2.59 29.47
N LYS A 811 29.91 2.61 30.34
CA LYS A 811 29.87 1.89 31.61
C LYS A 811 28.74 2.39 32.52
N GLU A 812 28.58 3.70 32.65
CA GLU A 812 27.51 4.29 33.45
C GLU A 812 26.11 3.95 32.89
N SER A 813 25.93 4.01 31.57
CA SER A 813 24.69 3.59 30.90
C SER A 813 24.31 2.15 31.23
N VAL A 814 25.30 1.23 31.20
CA VAL A 814 25.09 -0.19 31.53
C VAL A 814 24.71 -0.39 32.99
N GLU A 815 25.41 0.27 33.92
CA GLU A 815 25.14 0.16 35.35
C GLU A 815 23.72 0.65 35.69
N LYS A 816 23.31 1.79 35.14
CA LYS A 816 21.97 2.34 35.36
C LYS A 816 20.87 1.57 34.64
N ALA A 817 21.11 1.10 33.42
CA ALA A 817 20.16 0.25 32.70
C ALA A 817 19.90 -1.06 33.46
N LYS A 818 20.94 -1.69 34.03
CA LYS A 818 20.80 -2.88 34.88
C LYS A 818 19.98 -2.59 36.14
N GLN A 819 20.17 -1.45 36.79
CA GLN A 819 19.37 -1.04 37.96
C GLN A 819 17.89 -0.83 37.62
N LEU A 820 17.61 -0.33 36.41
CA LEU A 820 16.27 0.00 35.93
C LEU A 820 15.61 -1.13 35.11
N ASN A 821 16.28 -2.29 35.00
CA ASN A 821 15.85 -3.44 34.20
C ASN A 821 15.57 -3.09 32.72
N MET A 822 16.48 -2.32 32.12
CA MET A 822 16.45 -1.89 30.72
C MET A 822 17.58 -2.55 29.91
N ASN A 823 17.36 -2.70 28.60
CA ASN A 823 18.28 -3.37 27.68
C ASN A 823 18.66 -2.50 26.47
N THR A 824 18.42 -1.19 26.49
CA THR A 824 18.76 -0.27 25.39
C THR A 824 19.39 1.01 25.94
N ALA A 825 20.44 1.49 25.28
CA ALA A 825 20.99 2.83 25.42
C ALA A 825 20.70 3.62 24.13
N ARG A 826 19.79 4.59 24.22
CA ARG A 826 19.34 5.44 23.13
C ARG A 826 19.98 6.83 23.22
N ILE A 827 20.74 7.23 22.22
CA ILE A 827 21.27 8.59 22.06
C ILE A 827 20.28 9.37 21.21
N VAL A 828 19.69 10.43 21.75
CA VAL A 828 18.78 11.31 21.00
C VAL A 828 19.52 12.57 20.60
N ILE A 829 19.66 12.80 19.30
CA ILE A 829 20.40 13.93 18.72
C ILE A 829 19.37 14.96 18.22
N PRO A 830 19.24 16.12 18.88
CA PRO A 830 18.22 17.10 18.54
C PRO A 830 18.60 17.92 17.30
N ASP A 831 17.76 17.87 16.28
CA ASP A 831 17.85 18.72 15.09
C ASP A 831 16.46 19.17 14.59
N ALA A 832 15.65 19.73 15.49
CA ALA A 832 14.27 20.13 15.20
C ALA A 832 14.12 21.20 14.09
N LYS A 833 15.21 21.88 13.71
CA LYS A 833 15.25 22.86 12.62
C LYS A 833 15.83 22.30 11.32
N ASP A 834 16.18 21.01 11.32
CA ASP A 834 16.91 20.35 10.24
C ASP A 834 18.13 21.17 9.75
N ALA A 835 18.92 21.69 10.68
CA ALA A 835 20.05 22.56 10.37
C ALA A 835 21.36 21.76 10.20
N VAL A 836 21.46 20.56 10.77
CA VAL A 836 22.69 19.75 10.78
C VAL A 836 22.84 18.99 9.45
N SER A 837 23.91 19.28 8.72
CA SER A 837 24.19 18.69 7.40
C SER A 837 24.91 17.34 7.50
N GLU A 838 25.59 17.07 8.62
CA GLU A 838 26.24 15.78 8.87
C GLU A 838 26.27 15.50 10.38
N THR A 839 25.89 14.28 10.76
CA THR A 839 26.01 13.81 12.15
C THR A 839 26.92 12.59 12.20
N ARG A 840 28.01 12.68 12.95
CA ARG A 840 28.97 11.60 13.16
C ARG A 840 28.93 11.12 14.60
N ILE A 841 28.77 9.81 14.79
CA ILE A 841 28.74 9.16 16.09
C ILE A 841 29.95 8.25 16.18
N GLU A 842 30.73 8.34 17.26
CA GLU A 842 31.93 7.54 17.49
C GLU A 842 31.93 6.90 18.89
N LEU A 843 32.12 5.58 18.91
CA LEU A 843 32.27 4.76 20.11
C LEU A 843 33.62 4.06 20.05
N PRO A 844 34.58 4.37 20.94
CA PRO A 844 35.81 3.61 21.03
C PRO A 844 35.53 2.14 21.35
N LYS A 845 36.39 1.23 20.91
CA LYS A 845 36.34 -0.22 21.18
C LYS A 845 36.04 -0.54 22.65
N ALA A 846 36.64 0.21 23.57
CA ALA A 846 36.40 0.04 25.00
C ALA A 846 34.94 0.32 25.40
N ALA A 847 34.29 1.34 24.81
CA ALA A 847 32.88 1.65 25.03
C ALA A 847 31.96 0.57 24.42
N VAL A 848 32.26 0.11 23.20
CA VAL A 848 31.53 -1.00 22.55
C VAL A 848 31.58 -2.25 23.42
N LYS A 849 32.75 -2.58 23.98
CA LYS A 849 32.93 -3.69 24.91
C LYS A 849 32.07 -3.53 26.18
N GLN A 850 31.94 -2.33 26.74
CA GLN A 850 31.06 -2.11 27.90
C GLN A 850 29.60 -2.39 27.55
N LEU A 851 29.11 -1.93 26.40
CA LEU A 851 27.73 -2.19 25.95
C LEU A 851 27.48 -3.69 25.74
N ASN A 852 28.45 -4.39 25.13
CA ASN A 852 28.41 -5.84 24.93
C ASN A 852 28.37 -6.62 26.26
N ASP A 853 29.30 -6.34 27.18
CA ASP A 853 29.37 -6.94 28.51
C ASP A 853 28.10 -6.61 29.35
N GLY A 854 27.43 -5.51 28.99
CA GLY A 854 26.18 -5.06 29.56
C GLY A 854 24.93 -5.74 29.03
N GLY A 855 24.97 -6.31 27.82
CA GLY A 855 23.79 -6.81 27.11
C GLY A 855 22.82 -5.71 26.69
N LEU A 856 23.33 -4.52 26.33
CA LEU A 856 22.51 -3.38 25.88
C LEU A 856 22.53 -3.25 24.35
N ASN A 857 21.36 -3.00 23.76
CA ASN A 857 21.22 -2.49 22.39
C ASN A 857 21.68 -1.02 22.35
N LEU A 858 22.28 -0.60 21.25
CA LEU A 858 22.60 0.81 20.99
C LEU A 858 21.56 1.37 20.02
N GLU A 859 20.87 2.44 20.39
CA GLU A 859 19.96 3.14 19.49
C GLU A 859 20.45 4.58 19.31
N ILE A 860 20.45 5.08 18.07
CA ILE A 860 20.80 6.45 17.72
C ILE A 860 19.59 7.04 17.02
N SER A 861 18.95 8.01 17.64
CA SER A 861 17.78 8.70 17.10
C SER A 861 18.18 10.09 16.64
N THR A 862 18.07 10.33 15.34
CA THR A 862 18.18 11.65 14.71
C THR A 862 16.83 12.07 14.16
N GLU A 863 16.73 13.31 13.71
CA GLU A 863 15.50 13.81 13.07
C GLU A 863 15.18 13.07 11.76
N ASN A 864 16.18 12.57 11.02
CA ASN A 864 15.97 11.99 9.69
C ASN A 864 16.04 10.45 9.67
N ALA A 865 16.63 9.82 10.68
CA ALA A 865 16.74 8.35 10.78
C ALA A 865 16.94 7.89 12.23
N ILE A 866 16.44 6.70 12.55
CA ILE A 866 16.75 5.96 13.79
C ILE A 866 17.57 4.72 13.41
N ILE A 867 18.70 4.53 14.09
CA ILE A 867 19.62 3.42 13.89
C ILE A 867 19.63 2.59 15.16
N SER A 868 19.24 1.32 15.07
CA SER A 868 19.24 0.38 16.19
C SER A 868 20.22 -0.76 15.92
N VAL A 869 21.28 -0.83 16.74
CA VAL A 869 22.29 -1.88 16.71
C VAL A 869 21.97 -2.88 17.82
N PRO A 870 21.47 -4.08 17.46
CA PRO A 870 21.07 -5.07 18.44
C PRO A 870 22.29 -5.73 19.10
N THR A 871 22.09 -6.29 20.29
CA THR A 871 23.14 -6.95 21.08
C THR A 871 23.90 -8.05 20.35
N ASN A 872 23.24 -8.84 19.50
CA ASN A 872 23.88 -9.86 18.65
C ASN A 872 24.83 -9.25 17.61
N SER A 873 24.55 -8.04 17.11
CA SER A 873 25.41 -7.34 16.17
C SER A 873 26.60 -6.66 16.85
N ILE A 874 26.41 -6.21 18.09
CA ILE A 874 27.50 -5.71 18.96
C ILE A 874 28.40 -6.88 19.40
N ALA A 875 27.82 -8.06 19.64
CA ALA A 875 28.55 -9.25 20.02
C ALA A 875 29.53 -9.67 18.91
N GLY A 876 30.82 -9.66 19.23
CA GLY A 876 31.90 -9.99 18.28
C GLY A 876 32.46 -8.79 17.51
N PHE A 877 31.94 -7.58 17.71
CA PHE A 877 32.50 -6.36 17.12
C PHE A 877 33.63 -5.79 17.99
N ASP A 878 34.89 -6.06 17.63
CA ASP A 878 36.08 -5.80 18.46
C ASP A 878 36.94 -4.60 17.98
N GLN A 879 36.29 -3.56 17.48
CA GLN A 879 36.92 -2.34 16.95
C GLN A 879 36.14 -1.07 17.37
N ASP A 880 36.70 0.11 17.10
CA ASP A 880 35.98 1.38 17.26
C ASP A 880 34.76 1.37 16.34
N LEU A 881 33.59 1.78 16.81
CA LEU A 881 32.35 1.85 16.05
C LEU A 881 32.07 3.29 15.65
N TYR A 882 31.70 3.54 14.39
CA TYR A 882 31.19 4.85 13.99
C TYR A 882 29.94 4.77 13.13
N PHE A 883 29.12 5.81 13.16
CA PHE A 883 28.07 6.08 12.18
C PHE A 883 28.22 7.51 11.65
N ARG A 884 28.05 7.71 10.35
CA ARG A 884 27.98 9.02 9.71
C ARG A 884 26.66 9.12 8.98
N VAL A 885 25.84 10.10 9.33
CA VAL A 885 24.47 10.30 8.82
C VAL A 885 24.42 11.64 8.11
N VAL A 886 24.07 11.63 6.82
CA VAL A 886 24.06 12.80 5.94
C VAL A 886 22.71 12.89 5.24
N PRO A 887 21.80 13.77 5.68
CA PRO A 887 20.56 14.03 4.94
C PRO A 887 20.85 14.81 3.65
N LEU A 888 20.26 14.41 2.53
CA LEU A 888 20.44 15.09 1.24
C LEU A 888 19.57 16.36 1.17
N LYS A 889 20.14 17.49 1.59
CA LYS A 889 19.44 18.77 1.72
C LYS A 889 19.29 19.55 0.43
N LYS A 890 20.17 19.35 -0.56
CA LYS A 890 20.09 20.08 -1.83
C LYS A 890 19.02 19.47 -2.73
N GLU A 891 18.15 20.33 -3.26
CA GLU A 891 17.08 19.90 -4.17
C GLU A 891 17.61 19.22 -5.45
N SER A 892 18.76 19.66 -5.97
CA SER A 892 19.40 19.04 -7.13
C SER A 892 19.81 17.59 -6.87
N GLU A 893 20.45 17.32 -5.72
CA GLU A 893 20.90 15.98 -5.32
C GLU A 893 19.69 15.06 -5.04
N ARG A 894 18.62 15.62 -4.46
CA ARG A 894 17.34 14.89 -4.30
C ARG A 894 16.73 14.48 -5.62
N LYS A 895 16.62 15.42 -6.58
CA LYS A 895 16.09 15.15 -7.92
C LYS A 895 16.90 14.10 -8.66
N GLU A 896 18.22 14.10 -8.51
CA GLU A 896 19.08 13.06 -9.10
C GLU A 896 18.82 11.68 -8.51
N VAL A 897 18.62 11.56 -7.20
CA VAL A 897 18.25 10.29 -6.55
C VAL A 897 16.85 9.84 -7.00
N GLU A 898 15.89 10.77 -7.10
CA GLU A 898 14.54 10.49 -7.59
C GLU A 898 14.54 10.01 -9.05
N GLU A 899 15.27 10.69 -9.94
CA GLU A 899 15.39 10.32 -11.35
C GLU A 899 16.10 8.97 -11.54
N ARG A 900 17.07 8.65 -10.67
CA ARG A 900 17.70 7.32 -10.66
C ARG A 900 16.73 6.25 -10.19
N ALA A 901 15.95 6.50 -9.14
CA ALA A 901 14.91 5.57 -8.68
C ALA A 901 13.86 5.33 -9.78
N LYS A 902 13.38 6.37 -10.47
CA LYS A 902 12.44 6.25 -11.60
C LYS A 902 12.97 5.38 -12.75
N LYS A 903 14.27 5.44 -13.03
CA LYS A 903 14.92 4.72 -14.14
C LYS A 903 15.41 3.33 -13.74
N GLU A 904 15.26 2.94 -12.48
CA GLU A 904 15.82 1.70 -11.99
C GLU A 904 15.08 0.48 -12.54
N GLN A 905 15.84 -0.47 -13.09
CA GLN A 905 15.26 -1.66 -13.72
C GLN A 905 14.44 -2.49 -12.73
N LEU A 906 14.85 -2.56 -11.47
CA LEU A 906 14.10 -3.25 -10.41
C LEU A 906 12.69 -2.65 -10.22
N ILE A 907 12.55 -1.33 -10.28
CA ILE A 907 11.25 -0.65 -10.13
C ILE A 907 10.43 -0.81 -11.42
N GLN A 908 11.07 -0.67 -12.58
CA GLN A 908 10.44 -0.85 -13.89
C GLN A 908 9.97 -2.29 -14.17
N GLN A 909 10.60 -3.29 -13.54
CA GLN A 909 10.21 -4.70 -13.64
C GLN A 909 9.00 -5.07 -12.77
N ILE A 910 8.77 -4.33 -11.68
CA ILE A 910 7.64 -4.55 -10.75
C ILE A 910 6.37 -3.90 -11.29
N THR A 911 6.49 -2.67 -11.79
CA THR A 911 5.40 -1.95 -12.44
C THR A 911 5.96 -1.15 -13.62
N PRO A 912 5.86 -1.66 -14.86
CA PRO A 912 6.27 -0.92 -16.04
C PRO A 912 5.48 0.40 -16.13
N ASN A 913 6.17 1.54 -16.20
CA ASN A 913 5.59 2.89 -16.23
C ASN A 913 4.96 3.42 -14.92
N SER A 914 5.28 2.86 -13.74
CA SER A 914 4.80 3.44 -12.48
C SER A 914 5.40 4.81 -12.17
N ASN A 915 4.58 5.73 -11.67
CA ASN A 915 5.09 6.95 -11.05
C ASN A 915 5.81 6.58 -9.74
N VAL A 916 7.07 6.98 -9.65
CA VAL A 916 7.85 6.90 -8.41
C VAL A 916 7.91 8.29 -7.82
N LYS A 917 7.38 8.44 -6.60
CA LYS A 917 7.42 9.69 -5.85
C LYS A 917 8.26 9.52 -4.61
N VAL A 918 9.25 10.38 -4.39
CA VAL A 918 9.98 10.44 -3.13
C VAL A 918 9.10 11.11 -2.08
N LEU A 919 8.87 10.42 -0.95
CA LEU A 919 8.05 10.95 0.15
C LEU A 919 8.91 11.73 1.15
N ALA A 920 10.02 11.15 1.57
CA ALA A 920 10.91 11.76 2.55
C ALA A 920 12.29 12.01 1.95
N ARG A 921 13.03 12.94 2.55
CA ARG A 921 14.38 13.29 2.09
C ARG A 921 15.29 12.06 2.18
N PRO A 922 16.05 11.75 1.11
CA PRO A 922 17.05 10.69 1.17
C PRO A 922 18.09 10.95 2.26
N VAL A 923 18.55 9.87 2.89
CA VAL A 923 19.60 9.93 3.92
C VAL A 923 20.70 8.95 3.54
N GLU A 924 21.93 9.45 3.47
CA GLU A 924 23.13 8.62 3.36
C GLU A 924 23.60 8.25 4.77
N ILE A 925 23.81 6.96 5.02
CA ILE A 925 24.35 6.47 6.29
C ILE A 925 25.57 5.63 5.99
N GLU A 926 26.70 5.92 6.64
CA GLU A 926 27.96 5.16 6.53
C GLU A 926 28.41 4.65 7.91
N THR A 927 28.98 3.46 7.97
CA THR A 927 29.55 2.87 9.19
C THR A 927 30.56 1.77 8.85
N ASN A 928 31.37 1.36 9.82
CA ASN A 928 32.22 0.18 9.74
C ASN A 928 31.56 -1.12 10.25
N MET A 929 30.25 -1.15 10.49
CA MET A 929 29.49 -2.39 10.80
C MET A 929 29.08 -3.20 9.57
N GLN A 930 29.93 -3.28 8.55
CA GLN A 930 29.65 -4.10 7.36
C GLN A 930 29.49 -5.57 7.75
N SER A 931 28.51 -6.28 7.14
CA SER A 931 28.17 -7.68 7.45
C SER A 931 27.58 -7.95 8.84
N HIS A 932 27.23 -6.92 9.61
CA HIS A 932 26.45 -7.04 10.85
C HIS A 932 25.06 -6.44 10.64
N GLU A 933 24.02 -7.07 11.18
CA GLU A 933 22.64 -6.57 11.03
C GLU A 933 22.43 -5.29 11.84
N VAL A 934 21.87 -4.27 11.20
CA VAL A 934 21.44 -3.03 11.84
C VAL A 934 20.03 -2.73 11.39
N THR A 935 19.16 -2.38 12.34
CA THR A 935 17.79 -1.99 12.04
C THR A 935 17.74 -0.48 11.87
N LEU A 936 17.21 -0.03 10.74
CA LEU A 936 16.99 1.37 10.42
C LEU A 936 15.49 1.66 10.44
N THR A 937 15.11 2.83 10.97
CA THR A 937 13.74 3.33 10.89
C THR A 937 13.75 4.73 10.30
N LEU A 938 13.08 4.90 9.16
CA LEU A 938 12.89 6.20 8.51
C LEU A 938 11.53 6.80 8.92
N PRO A 939 11.49 7.98 9.58
CA PRO A 939 10.24 8.63 9.95
C PRO A 939 9.41 9.05 8.73
N LEU A 940 8.09 8.87 8.79
CA LEU A 940 7.13 9.29 7.76
C LEU A 940 6.72 10.76 7.93
N ARG A 941 6.35 11.16 9.16
CA ARG A 941 6.03 12.56 9.50
C ARG A 941 5.14 13.26 8.45
N ASP A 942 5.48 14.49 8.04
CA ASP A 942 4.70 15.33 7.13
C ASP A 942 4.78 14.90 5.65
N SER A 943 5.50 13.81 5.33
CA SER A 943 5.67 13.35 3.95
C SER A 943 4.43 12.71 3.33
N LEU A 944 3.45 12.34 4.16
CA LEU A 944 2.24 11.65 3.72
C LEU A 944 1.11 12.63 3.42
N PRO A 945 0.26 12.33 2.42
CA PRO A 945 -0.98 13.08 2.20
C PRO A 945 -1.83 13.16 3.48
N THR A 946 -2.53 14.28 3.65
CA THR A 946 -3.49 14.50 4.74
C THR A 946 -4.87 13.91 4.44
N ASP A 947 -5.21 13.75 3.16
CA ASP A 947 -6.43 13.07 2.73
C ASP A 947 -6.38 11.57 3.09
N PRO A 948 -7.39 11.01 3.79
CA PRO A 948 -7.37 9.62 4.24
C PRO A 948 -7.19 8.58 3.13
N ALA A 949 -7.81 8.79 1.96
CA ALA A 949 -7.73 7.83 0.85
C ALA A 949 -6.38 7.90 0.14
N ALA A 950 -5.89 9.11 -0.17
CA ALA A 950 -4.57 9.32 -0.75
C ALA A 950 -3.45 8.91 0.23
N ARG A 951 -3.65 9.14 1.54
CA ARG A 951 -2.75 8.68 2.60
C ARG A 951 -2.69 7.16 2.61
N GLN A 952 -3.84 6.49 2.59
CA GLN A 952 -3.88 5.02 2.57
C GLN A 952 -3.26 4.46 1.28
N GLN A 953 -3.48 5.09 0.13
CA GLN A 953 -2.88 4.70 -1.14
C GLN A 953 -1.36 4.89 -1.15
N ALA A 954 -0.86 6.00 -0.60
CA ALA A 954 0.58 6.21 -0.43
C ALA A 954 1.19 5.16 0.51
N LEU A 955 0.51 4.87 1.62
CA LEU A 955 0.93 3.84 2.59
C LEU A 955 0.90 2.42 2.01
N ASP A 956 -0.04 2.13 1.12
CA ASP A 956 -0.19 0.85 0.44
C ASP A 956 0.93 0.60 -0.58
N ASN A 957 1.45 1.66 -1.17
CA ASN A 957 2.46 1.62 -2.25
C ASN A 957 3.85 2.08 -1.80
N LEU A 958 4.10 2.09 -0.48
CA LEU A 958 5.30 2.61 0.14
C LEU A 958 6.45 1.59 0.12
N ALA A 959 7.66 2.05 -0.17
CA ALA A 959 8.89 1.26 -0.12
C ALA A 959 10.11 2.14 0.24
N VAL A 960 11.23 1.49 0.54
CA VAL A 960 12.55 2.09 0.72
C VAL A 960 13.43 1.63 -0.42
N TYR A 961 13.86 2.59 -1.24
CA TYR A 961 14.85 2.40 -2.28
C TYR A 961 16.25 2.62 -1.70
N ILE A 962 17.12 1.64 -1.88
CA ILE A 962 18.45 1.57 -1.27
C ILE A 962 19.49 1.54 -2.39
N GLU A 963 20.48 2.42 -2.31
CA GLU A 963 21.65 2.43 -3.21
C GLU A 963 22.92 2.17 -2.41
N HIS A 964 23.47 0.96 -2.55
CA HIS A 964 24.68 0.56 -1.87
C HIS A 964 25.92 1.19 -2.49
N SER A 965 26.95 1.37 -1.67
CA SER A 965 28.22 1.97 -2.08
C SER A 965 29.00 1.13 -3.11
N ASP A 966 28.70 -0.16 -3.24
CA ASP A 966 29.25 -1.05 -4.28
C ASP A 966 28.50 -0.95 -5.63
N GLY A 967 27.47 -0.10 -5.70
CA GLY A 967 26.65 0.13 -6.88
C GLY A 967 25.44 -0.80 -6.99
N THR A 968 25.29 -1.77 -6.08
CA THR A 968 24.07 -2.60 -6.01
C THR A 968 22.90 -1.79 -5.45
N LYS A 969 21.68 -2.18 -5.82
CA LYS A 969 20.46 -1.44 -5.47
C LYS A 969 19.36 -2.40 -5.05
N GLU A 970 18.55 -1.95 -4.11
CA GLU A 970 17.46 -2.74 -3.55
C GLU A 970 16.20 -1.88 -3.42
N LEU A 971 15.05 -2.54 -3.46
CA LEU A 971 13.77 -1.95 -3.10
C LEU A 971 13.12 -2.85 -2.05
N ILE A 972 12.89 -2.32 -0.86
CA ILE A 972 12.33 -3.09 0.26
C ILE A 972 11.08 -2.43 0.83
N GLN A 973 10.07 -3.21 1.21
CA GLN A 973 8.95 -2.69 1.99
C GLN A 973 9.25 -2.90 3.47
N GLY A 974 9.59 -1.82 4.18
CA GLY A 974 9.80 -1.89 5.62
C GLY A 974 8.49 -2.03 6.40
N LYS A 975 8.61 -2.43 7.66
CA LYS A 975 7.51 -2.58 8.61
C LYS A 975 7.11 -1.21 9.16
N ARG A 976 5.82 -0.90 9.13
CA ARG A 976 5.28 0.29 9.82
C ARG A 976 5.44 0.15 11.33
N VAL A 977 6.01 1.14 11.97
CA VAL A 977 6.20 1.21 13.43
C VAL A 977 5.79 2.59 13.96
N ASN A 978 5.31 2.62 15.20
CA ASN A 978 5.07 3.87 15.92
C ASN A 978 6.34 4.27 16.67
N LEU A 979 6.74 5.52 16.48
CA LEU A 979 7.90 6.13 17.12
C LEU A 979 7.53 6.67 18.50
N SER A 980 8.55 6.95 19.32
CA SER A 980 8.36 7.41 20.71
C SER A 980 7.69 8.79 20.84
N ASP A 981 7.68 9.58 19.77
CA ASP A 981 6.97 10.86 19.65
C ASP A 981 5.54 10.69 19.10
N SER A 982 5.05 9.45 18.98
CA SER A 982 3.77 9.07 18.36
C SER A 982 3.68 9.27 16.84
N SER A 983 4.79 9.61 16.17
CA SER A 983 4.85 9.64 14.71
C SER A 983 5.02 8.22 14.12
N GLU A 984 4.69 8.05 12.85
CA GLU A 984 4.86 6.77 12.14
C GLU A 984 6.22 6.72 11.44
N GLY A 985 6.82 5.53 11.35
CA GLY A 985 8.08 5.28 10.64
C GLY A 985 8.08 3.93 9.92
N ILE A 986 9.05 3.75 9.04
CA ILE A 986 9.29 2.50 8.30
C ILE A 986 10.59 1.87 8.78
N GLU A 987 10.46 0.74 9.47
CA GLU A 987 11.52 -0.08 10.06
C GLU A 987 11.95 -1.18 9.10
N PHE A 988 13.26 -1.32 8.88
CA PHE A 988 13.85 -2.36 8.03
C PHE A 988 15.26 -2.71 8.49
N THR A 989 15.76 -3.89 8.11
CA THR A 989 17.10 -4.35 8.51
C THR A 989 18.04 -4.33 7.33
N VAL A 990 19.26 -3.86 7.56
CA VAL A 990 20.33 -3.79 6.57
C VAL A 990 21.62 -4.34 7.14
N ASN A 991 22.51 -4.83 6.27
CA ASN A 991 23.87 -5.27 6.61
C ASN A 991 24.95 -4.58 5.77
N GLN A 992 24.51 -3.63 4.94
CA GLN A 992 25.29 -2.76 4.06
C GLN A 992 24.72 -1.35 4.15
N PHE A 993 25.57 -0.34 3.94
CA PHE A 993 25.29 1.05 4.25
C PHE A 993 25.45 1.94 3.02
N SER A 994 24.48 2.84 2.85
CA SER A 994 23.86 3.16 1.56
C SER A 994 23.14 4.50 1.62
N THR A 995 22.67 4.97 0.47
CA THR A 995 21.66 6.03 0.41
C THR A 995 20.27 5.40 0.51
N PHE A 996 19.50 5.81 1.51
CA PHE A 996 18.15 5.31 1.78
C PHE A 996 17.11 6.35 1.38
N THR A 997 16.18 5.97 0.52
CA THR A 997 15.15 6.87 -0.02
C THR A 997 13.77 6.27 0.17
N LEU A 998 12.89 7.01 0.85
CA LEU A 998 11.50 6.60 1.01
C LEU A 998 10.70 6.97 -0.25
N VAL A 999 10.13 5.98 -0.92
CA VAL A 999 9.42 6.14 -2.20
C VAL A 999 8.01 5.55 -2.16
N VAL A 1000 7.09 6.19 -2.87
CA VAL A 1000 5.80 5.60 -3.28
C VAL A 1000 5.94 5.16 -4.72
N VAL A 1001 5.66 3.89 -4.98
CA VAL A 1001 5.71 3.30 -6.32
C VAL A 1001 4.28 2.91 -6.69
N ASP A 1002 3.65 3.67 -7.58
CA ASP A 1002 2.27 3.42 -7.98
C ASP A 1002 2.08 1.97 -8.48
N GLY A 1003 1.05 1.30 -7.97
CA GLY A 1003 0.75 -0.10 -8.33
C GLY A 1003 1.63 -1.13 -7.64
N LEU A 1004 2.52 -0.75 -6.72
CA LEU A 1004 3.33 -1.69 -5.94
C LEU A 1004 2.48 -2.74 -5.22
N LYS A 1005 1.38 -2.34 -4.55
CA LYS A 1005 0.44 -3.29 -3.93
C LYS A 1005 -0.32 -4.14 -4.95
N ALA A 1006 -0.64 -3.59 -6.13
CA ALA A 1006 -1.36 -4.30 -7.18
C ALA A 1006 -0.47 -5.31 -7.94
N SER A 1007 0.84 -5.06 -8.01
CA SER A 1007 1.86 -5.98 -8.54
C SER A 1007 2.08 -7.20 -7.64
N GLN A 1008 1.66 -7.13 -6.37
CA GLN A 1008 1.56 -8.26 -5.43
C GLN A 1008 0.33 -9.12 -5.74
N GLY A 1009 0.18 -9.58 -6.99
CA GLY A 1009 -0.89 -10.50 -7.34
C GLY A 1009 -0.90 -11.69 -6.37
N SER A 1010 -2.09 -12.17 -6.00
CA SER A 1010 -2.22 -13.41 -5.22
C SER A 1010 -1.45 -14.51 -5.94
N HIS A 1011 -0.35 -14.95 -5.35
CA HIS A 1011 0.47 -16.03 -5.87
C HIS A 1011 0.12 -17.30 -5.10
N SER A 1012 0.02 -18.43 -5.78
CA SER A 1012 -0.16 -19.69 -5.05
C SER A 1012 1.10 -20.01 -4.23
N PRO A 1013 0.97 -20.52 -2.99
CA PRO A 1013 2.13 -20.90 -2.19
C PRO A 1013 2.94 -21.98 -2.91
N TYR A 1014 4.25 -21.80 -3.02
CA TYR A 1014 5.11 -22.81 -3.64
C TYR A 1014 5.74 -23.76 -2.63
N ILE A 1015 5.68 -23.43 -1.34
CA ILE A 1015 6.22 -24.25 -0.25
C ILE A 1015 5.19 -24.38 0.87
N ASN A 1016 5.17 -25.55 1.52
CA ASN A 1016 4.36 -25.79 2.71
C ASN A 1016 5.27 -26.06 3.92
N GLY A 1017 4.74 -25.81 5.12
CA GLY A 1017 5.34 -26.28 6.38
C GLY A 1017 5.04 -27.75 6.69
N PHE A 1018 5.60 -28.23 7.78
CA PHE A 1018 5.38 -29.55 8.36
C PHE A 1018 4.38 -29.45 9.52
N GLY A 1019 3.10 -29.28 9.17
CA GLY A 1019 2.08 -28.94 10.17
C GLY A 1019 2.25 -27.48 10.61
N ALA A 1020 2.43 -27.26 11.91
CA ALA A 1020 2.62 -25.92 12.48
C ALA A 1020 4.04 -25.35 12.32
N ASP A 1021 5.03 -26.18 11.99
CA ASP A 1021 6.44 -25.75 11.90
C ASP A 1021 6.90 -25.61 10.44
N PHE A 1022 7.67 -24.58 10.12
CA PHE A 1022 8.31 -24.41 8.82
C PHE A 1022 9.63 -25.17 8.70
N ARG A 1023 10.38 -25.30 9.80
CA ARG A 1023 11.75 -25.84 9.91
C ARG A 1023 12.78 -25.04 9.09
N PRO A 1024 13.04 -23.76 9.42
CA PRO A 1024 13.87 -22.88 8.59
C PRO A 1024 15.31 -23.37 8.41
N ASP A 1025 15.89 -24.00 9.43
CA ASP A 1025 17.27 -24.51 9.42
C ASP A 1025 17.40 -25.93 8.84
N ALA A 1026 16.29 -26.60 8.52
CA ALA A 1026 16.36 -27.93 7.91
C ALA A 1026 16.84 -27.81 6.46
N PHE A 1027 17.68 -28.76 6.03
CA PHE A 1027 18.16 -28.81 4.66
C PHE A 1027 17.05 -29.20 3.67
N VAL A 1028 17.06 -28.59 2.49
CA VAL A 1028 16.10 -28.86 1.42
C VAL A 1028 16.53 -30.08 0.61
N THR A 1029 15.63 -31.05 0.41
CA THR A 1029 15.89 -32.17 -0.49
C THR A 1029 15.74 -31.78 -1.95
N ARG A 1030 16.39 -32.51 -2.85
CA ARG A 1030 16.27 -32.29 -4.30
C ARG A 1030 14.83 -32.46 -4.81
N ALA A 1031 14.07 -33.41 -4.25
CA ALA A 1031 12.65 -33.56 -4.55
C ALA A 1031 11.82 -32.35 -4.10
N GLN A 1032 12.08 -31.81 -2.92
CA GLN A 1032 11.44 -30.58 -2.44
C GLN A 1032 11.77 -29.38 -3.33
N MET A 1033 13.04 -29.24 -3.74
CA MET A 1033 13.43 -28.19 -4.68
C MET A 1033 12.71 -28.31 -6.03
N ALA A 1034 12.62 -29.53 -6.59
CA ALA A 1034 11.89 -29.77 -7.82
C ALA A 1034 10.42 -29.38 -7.71
N ALA A 1035 9.75 -29.73 -6.61
CA ALA A 1035 8.36 -29.33 -6.34
C ALA A 1035 8.17 -27.82 -6.26
N MET A 1036 9.08 -27.09 -5.60
CA MET A 1036 9.02 -25.63 -5.51
C MET A 1036 9.18 -24.96 -6.89
N LEU A 1037 10.07 -25.48 -7.73
CA LEU A 1037 10.28 -25.00 -9.10
C LEU A 1037 9.08 -25.32 -10.00
N ALA A 1038 8.57 -26.56 -9.95
CA ALA A 1038 7.46 -27.04 -10.78
C ALA A 1038 6.18 -26.20 -10.61
N ARG A 1039 5.92 -25.73 -9.39
CA ARG A 1039 4.76 -24.88 -9.04
C ARG A 1039 4.84 -23.46 -9.62
N ASN A 1040 6.01 -23.01 -10.04
CA ASN A 1040 6.21 -21.68 -10.64
C ASN A 1040 6.53 -21.75 -12.14
N LEU A 1041 6.40 -22.93 -12.76
CA LEU A 1041 6.53 -23.12 -14.20
C LEU A 1041 5.16 -23.13 -14.87
N SER A 1042 5.00 -22.37 -15.97
CA SER A 1042 3.77 -22.33 -16.75
C SER A 1042 3.41 -23.72 -17.32
N ASP A 1043 2.11 -24.01 -17.41
CA ASP A 1043 1.63 -25.34 -17.83
C ASP A 1043 1.89 -25.63 -19.32
N GLU A 1044 2.22 -24.61 -20.11
CA GLU A 1044 2.65 -24.76 -21.51
C GLU A 1044 4.00 -25.48 -21.66
N VAL A 1045 4.85 -25.47 -20.63
CA VAL A 1045 6.17 -26.13 -20.63
C VAL A 1045 6.04 -27.67 -20.67
N GLY A 1046 4.84 -28.22 -20.44
CA GLY A 1046 4.53 -29.65 -20.59
C GLY A 1046 4.40 -30.16 -22.02
N THR A 1047 4.42 -29.29 -23.04
CA THR A 1047 4.15 -29.69 -24.44
C THR A 1047 5.38 -29.70 -25.38
N ALA A 1048 6.55 -29.25 -24.91
CA ALA A 1048 7.80 -29.32 -25.68
C ALA A 1048 8.53 -30.66 -25.43
N SER A 1049 8.37 -31.62 -26.36
CA SER A 1049 9.03 -32.94 -26.32
C SER A 1049 10.53 -32.90 -26.66
N ALA A 1050 11.39 -33.49 -25.82
CA ALA A 1050 12.47 -34.44 -26.14
C ALA A 1050 13.46 -34.60 -24.95
N ASN A 1051 13.53 -35.80 -24.33
CA ASN A 1051 14.45 -36.23 -23.25
C ASN A 1051 13.95 -36.14 -21.79
N VAL A 1052 12.75 -36.66 -21.49
CA VAL A 1052 12.46 -37.12 -20.12
C VAL A 1052 13.30 -38.36 -19.86
N VAL A 1053 14.21 -38.28 -18.89
CA VAL A 1053 15.06 -39.39 -18.44
C VAL A 1053 14.45 -39.95 -17.16
N ASN A 1054 13.94 -41.18 -17.22
CA ASN A 1054 13.49 -41.88 -16.03
C ASN A 1054 14.70 -42.26 -15.17
N TYR A 1055 14.70 -41.84 -13.91
CA TYR A 1055 15.75 -42.16 -12.95
C TYR A 1055 15.39 -43.43 -12.17
N ASP A 1056 16.35 -44.32 -11.98
CA ASP A 1056 16.16 -45.62 -11.29
C ASP A 1056 15.74 -45.44 -9.82
N ASP A 1057 16.07 -44.30 -9.22
CA ASP A 1057 15.81 -43.96 -7.82
C ASP A 1057 14.59 -43.06 -7.61
N VAL A 1058 13.76 -42.85 -8.64
CA VAL A 1058 12.47 -42.15 -8.56
C VAL A 1058 11.37 -43.10 -9.02
N SER A 1059 10.62 -43.67 -8.08
CA SER A 1059 9.48 -44.54 -8.43
C SER A 1059 8.35 -43.72 -9.06
N ALA A 1060 7.55 -44.34 -9.94
CA ALA A 1060 6.36 -43.68 -10.53
C ALA A 1060 5.33 -43.26 -9.47
N THR A 1061 5.37 -43.85 -8.28
CA THR A 1061 4.52 -43.52 -7.13
C THR A 1061 5.17 -42.53 -6.15
N HIS A 1062 6.39 -42.06 -6.45
CA HIS A 1062 7.07 -41.08 -5.61
C HIS A 1062 6.28 -39.76 -5.65
N TRP A 1063 6.07 -39.13 -4.49
CA TRP A 1063 5.21 -37.95 -4.37
C TRP A 1063 5.65 -36.76 -5.25
N ALA A 1064 6.96 -36.65 -5.52
CA ALA A 1064 7.54 -35.61 -6.38
C ALA A 1064 7.82 -36.07 -7.82
N ALA A 1065 7.37 -37.26 -8.23
CA ALA A 1065 7.72 -37.82 -9.55
C ALA A 1065 7.34 -36.86 -10.70
N SER A 1066 6.11 -36.34 -10.69
CA SER A 1066 5.62 -35.37 -11.68
C SER A 1066 6.35 -34.03 -11.63
N ASP A 1067 6.70 -33.57 -10.42
CA ASP A 1067 7.40 -32.30 -10.23
C ASP A 1067 8.85 -32.36 -10.72
N ILE A 1068 9.52 -33.48 -10.47
CA ILE A 1068 10.86 -33.78 -10.98
C ILE A 1068 10.84 -33.82 -12.51
N GLU A 1069 9.84 -34.48 -13.09
CA GLU A 1069 9.64 -34.53 -14.54
C GLU A 1069 9.42 -33.12 -15.11
N LYS A 1070 8.56 -32.30 -14.50
CA LYS A 1070 8.27 -30.92 -14.94
C LYS A 1070 9.51 -30.02 -14.85
N ALA A 1071 10.29 -30.10 -13.77
CA ALA A 1071 11.51 -29.33 -13.62
C ALA A 1071 12.63 -29.77 -14.59
N GLN A 1072 12.66 -31.06 -14.93
CA GLN A 1072 13.58 -31.63 -15.91
C GLN A 1072 13.20 -31.28 -17.35
N SER A 1073 11.94 -31.44 -17.73
CA SER A 1073 11.46 -31.08 -19.09
C SER A 1073 11.66 -29.59 -19.33
N ALA A 1074 11.56 -28.78 -18.27
CA ALA A 1074 11.89 -27.38 -18.33
C ALA A 1074 13.40 -27.08 -18.43
N GLY A 1075 14.29 -28.08 -18.36
CA GLY A 1075 15.74 -27.91 -18.45
C GLY A 1075 16.37 -27.22 -17.24
N ILE A 1076 15.62 -27.05 -16.16
CA ILE A 1076 16.05 -26.30 -14.97
C ILE A 1076 16.80 -27.24 -14.01
N MET A 1077 16.26 -28.43 -13.76
CA MET A 1077 16.84 -29.40 -12.82
C MET A 1077 17.11 -30.75 -13.49
N ASN A 1078 18.37 -31.19 -13.47
CA ASN A 1078 18.80 -32.49 -14.03
C ASN A 1078 19.21 -33.46 -12.91
N GLY A 1079 19.28 -34.75 -13.24
CA GLY A 1079 19.82 -35.78 -12.37
C GLY A 1079 21.30 -35.62 -12.06
N MET A 1080 21.72 -36.23 -10.95
CA MET A 1080 23.12 -36.27 -10.51
C MET A 1080 23.98 -37.14 -11.42
N LYS A 1081 23.35 -38.13 -12.06
CA LYS A 1081 23.94 -39.04 -13.06
C LYS A 1081 22.87 -39.35 -14.11
N ALA A 1082 23.28 -40.03 -15.19
CA ALA A 1082 22.39 -40.44 -16.26
C ALA A 1082 21.16 -41.24 -15.79
N THR A 1083 21.25 -42.01 -14.70
CA THR A 1083 20.13 -42.81 -14.19
C THR A 1083 19.77 -42.52 -12.73
N GLN A 1084 20.34 -41.47 -12.13
CA GLN A 1084 20.14 -41.17 -10.70
C GLN A 1084 19.78 -39.71 -10.47
N PHE A 1085 18.62 -39.44 -9.86
CA PHE A 1085 18.19 -38.10 -9.47
C PHE A 1085 18.61 -37.73 -8.04
N ALA A 1086 18.67 -38.70 -7.13
CA ALA A 1086 18.84 -38.55 -5.69
C ALA A 1086 17.75 -37.68 -5.03
N PRO A 1087 16.45 -38.07 -5.08
CA PRO A 1087 15.33 -37.24 -4.63
C PRO A 1087 15.41 -36.84 -3.15
N GLU A 1088 15.90 -37.75 -2.30
CA GLU A 1088 16.03 -37.53 -0.84
C GLU A 1088 17.36 -36.87 -0.44
N GLY A 1089 18.28 -36.66 -1.40
CA GLY A 1089 19.54 -35.99 -1.12
C GLY A 1089 19.33 -34.48 -0.92
N SER A 1090 20.01 -33.89 0.07
CA SER A 1090 20.00 -32.44 0.26
C SER A 1090 20.66 -31.71 -0.90
N ILE A 1091 20.10 -30.58 -1.30
CA ILE A 1091 20.66 -29.73 -2.35
C ILE A 1091 21.87 -28.94 -1.84
N THR A 1092 22.91 -28.84 -2.67
CA THR A 1092 24.11 -28.05 -2.37
C THR A 1092 24.02 -26.63 -2.94
N ARG A 1093 24.82 -25.71 -2.41
CA ARG A 1093 24.94 -24.34 -2.91
C ARG A 1093 25.33 -24.28 -4.39
N ALA A 1094 26.25 -25.14 -4.85
CA ALA A 1094 26.63 -25.23 -6.27
C ALA A 1094 25.48 -25.69 -7.17
N GLN A 1095 24.65 -26.62 -6.68
CA GLN A 1095 23.46 -27.06 -7.40
C GLN A 1095 22.41 -25.96 -7.48
N MET A 1096 22.18 -25.22 -6.40
CA MET A 1096 21.26 -24.09 -6.42
C MET A 1096 21.73 -22.99 -7.38
N ALA A 1097 23.02 -22.67 -7.38
CA ALA A 1097 23.60 -21.70 -8.33
C ALA A 1097 23.35 -22.12 -9.78
N THR A 1098 23.49 -23.41 -10.08
CA THR A 1098 23.24 -23.96 -11.42
C THR A 1098 21.76 -23.91 -11.80
N ILE A 1099 20.86 -24.17 -10.86
CA ILE A 1099 19.41 -24.06 -11.06
C ILE A 1099 19.03 -22.59 -11.34
N ALA A 1100 19.51 -21.66 -10.51
CA ALA A 1100 19.26 -20.22 -10.68
C ALA A 1100 19.78 -19.73 -12.03
N TYR A 1101 21.00 -20.11 -12.40
CA TYR A 1101 21.59 -19.77 -13.69
C TYR A 1101 20.74 -20.27 -14.87
N ARG A 1102 20.27 -21.52 -14.83
CA ARG A 1102 19.40 -22.09 -15.88
C ARG A 1102 18.02 -21.46 -15.92
N TRP A 1103 17.43 -21.18 -14.76
CA TRP A 1103 16.16 -20.48 -14.65
C TRP A 1103 16.20 -19.13 -15.35
N ILE A 1104 17.25 -18.35 -15.08
CA ILE A 1104 17.43 -17.02 -15.67
C ILE A 1104 17.70 -17.11 -17.17
N GLN A 1105 18.60 -17.99 -17.60
CA GLN A 1105 18.87 -18.21 -19.03
C GLN A 1105 17.60 -18.61 -19.81
N LYS A 1106 16.69 -19.35 -19.17
CA LYS A 1106 15.42 -19.74 -19.78
C LYS A 1106 14.42 -18.58 -19.84
N GLN A 1107 14.42 -17.66 -18.88
CA GLN A 1107 13.65 -16.41 -18.98
C GLN A 1107 14.26 -15.43 -20.00
N SER A 1108 15.57 -15.49 -20.24
CA SER A 1108 16.28 -14.63 -21.20
C SER A 1108 16.32 -15.17 -22.63
N ALA A 1109 15.63 -16.28 -22.94
CA ALA A 1109 15.63 -16.88 -24.28
C ALA A 1109 14.86 -16.08 -25.35
N ASP A 1110 14.22 -14.96 -24.96
CA ASP A 1110 13.75 -13.89 -25.88
C ASP A 1110 14.85 -12.88 -26.25
N ALA A 1111 16.05 -13.00 -25.68
CA ALA A 1111 17.24 -12.27 -26.07
C ALA A 1111 18.20 -13.19 -26.83
N THR A 1112 18.60 -12.75 -28.01
CA THR A 1112 19.47 -13.45 -28.96
C THR A 1112 20.73 -14.01 -28.29
N SER A 1113 21.00 -15.29 -28.55
CA SER A 1113 22.25 -16.02 -28.30
C SER A 1113 23.47 -15.13 -28.02
N SER A 1114 23.80 -14.91 -26.74
CA SER A 1114 25.12 -14.48 -26.33
C SER A 1114 25.67 -15.46 -25.30
N THR A 1115 26.43 -16.43 -25.80
CA THR A 1115 27.33 -17.25 -25.00
C THR A 1115 28.48 -16.37 -24.52
N THR A 1116 28.19 -15.42 -23.62
CA THR A 1116 29.26 -14.67 -22.96
C THR A 1116 29.81 -15.56 -21.87
N GLN A 1117 30.79 -16.38 -22.23
CA GLN A 1117 31.64 -17.07 -21.27
C GLN A 1117 32.23 -16.04 -20.31
N ALA A 1118 31.81 -16.08 -19.05
CA ALA A 1118 32.46 -15.38 -17.96
C ALA A 1118 33.89 -15.95 -17.83
N THR A 1119 34.83 -15.36 -18.55
CA THR A 1119 36.26 -15.68 -18.46
C THR A 1119 36.84 -14.94 -17.26
N GLY A 1120 36.44 -15.37 -16.08
CA GLY A 1120 36.94 -14.90 -14.80
C GLY A 1120 36.31 -15.75 -13.70
N GLY A 1121 37.07 -16.71 -13.16
CA GLY A 1121 36.60 -17.51 -12.02
C GLY A 1121 36.08 -16.60 -10.90
N ALA A 1122 35.09 -17.06 -10.15
CA ALA A 1122 34.27 -16.33 -9.18
C ALA A 1122 35.01 -15.63 -8.02
N GLY A 1123 36.34 -15.49 -8.09
CA GLY A 1123 37.19 -14.87 -7.07
C GLY A 1123 37.25 -15.65 -5.76
N PHE A 1124 36.50 -16.75 -5.62
CA PHE A 1124 36.46 -17.56 -4.41
C PHE A 1124 37.62 -18.56 -4.36
N THR A 1125 38.21 -18.68 -3.19
CA THR A 1125 39.40 -19.52 -2.94
C THR A 1125 39.13 -21.02 -3.02
N ASP A 1126 37.87 -21.43 -2.91
CA ASP A 1126 37.39 -22.81 -2.96
C ASP A 1126 36.61 -23.16 -4.24
N VAL A 1127 36.59 -22.26 -5.23
CA VAL A 1127 35.97 -22.47 -6.54
C VAL A 1127 37.05 -22.47 -7.61
N SER A 1128 37.50 -23.67 -8.01
CA SER A 1128 38.42 -23.81 -9.14
C SER A 1128 37.71 -23.50 -10.47
N ALA A 1129 38.43 -22.95 -11.44
CA ALA A 1129 37.90 -22.71 -12.79
C ALA A 1129 37.37 -23.99 -13.47
N ASP A 1130 37.91 -25.16 -13.12
CA ASP A 1130 37.47 -26.46 -13.63
C ASP A 1130 36.26 -27.06 -12.88
N LEU A 1131 35.72 -26.35 -11.88
CA LEU A 1131 34.54 -26.82 -11.16
C LEU A 1131 33.33 -26.76 -12.09
N TRP A 1132 32.54 -27.84 -12.14
CA TRP A 1132 31.36 -27.95 -13.02
C TRP A 1132 30.31 -26.82 -12.83
N ALA A 1133 30.30 -26.19 -11.66
CA ALA A 1133 29.42 -25.08 -11.31
C ALA A 1133 30.12 -23.71 -11.39
N SER A 1134 31.40 -23.63 -11.79
CA SER A 1134 32.20 -22.39 -11.76
C SER A 1134 31.50 -21.23 -12.47
N ASP A 1135 31.02 -21.44 -13.70
CA ASP A 1135 30.33 -20.41 -14.48
C ASP A 1135 29.01 -19.98 -13.83
N ALA A 1136 28.24 -20.93 -13.33
CA ALA A 1136 26.98 -20.65 -12.65
C ALA A 1136 27.20 -19.87 -11.35
N ILE A 1137 28.25 -20.22 -10.58
CA ILE A 1137 28.64 -19.54 -9.35
C ILE A 1137 29.07 -18.09 -9.64
N ALA A 1138 29.91 -17.90 -10.66
CA ALA A 1138 30.33 -16.57 -11.08
C ALA A 1138 29.13 -15.72 -11.52
N TYR A 1139 28.18 -16.32 -12.24
CA TYR A 1139 26.96 -15.64 -12.66
C TYR A 1139 26.09 -15.21 -11.48
N VAL A 1140 25.72 -16.13 -10.59
CA VAL A 1140 24.83 -15.80 -9.45
C VAL A 1140 25.48 -14.85 -8.46
N GLN A 1141 26.81 -14.86 -8.35
CA GLN A 1141 27.56 -13.85 -7.61
C GLN A 1141 27.45 -12.47 -8.28
N SER A 1142 27.70 -12.40 -9.60
CA SER A 1142 27.60 -11.13 -10.34
C SER A 1142 26.19 -10.55 -10.36
N ALA A 1143 25.18 -11.43 -10.31
CA ALA A 1143 23.77 -11.07 -10.23
C ALA A 1143 23.29 -10.79 -8.79
N GLY A 1144 24.16 -10.89 -7.78
CA GLY A 1144 23.80 -10.68 -6.36
C GLY A 1144 22.86 -11.73 -5.76
N LEU A 1145 22.58 -12.83 -6.46
CA LEU A 1145 21.61 -13.86 -6.05
C LEU A 1145 22.15 -14.79 -4.97
N MET A 1146 23.45 -15.09 -5.03
CA MET A 1146 24.14 -15.87 -4.01
C MET A 1146 25.53 -15.26 -3.80
N THR A 1147 25.78 -14.79 -2.58
CA THR A 1147 27.09 -14.26 -2.17
C THR A 1147 27.94 -15.35 -1.51
N GLY A 1148 29.26 -15.21 -1.60
CA GLY A 1148 30.19 -16.03 -0.82
C GLY A 1148 30.35 -15.52 0.61
N TYR A 1149 31.12 -16.24 1.39
CA TYR A 1149 31.42 -15.93 2.78
C TYR A 1149 32.60 -14.96 2.89
N ASN A 1150 32.68 -14.25 4.02
CA ASN A 1150 33.71 -13.26 4.31
C ASN A 1150 35.15 -13.82 4.37
N ASP A 1151 35.30 -15.14 4.47
CA ASP A 1151 36.58 -15.85 4.36
C ASP A 1151 37.06 -16.02 2.91
N GLY A 1152 36.31 -15.48 1.93
CA GLY A 1152 36.61 -15.58 0.51
C GLY A 1152 36.24 -16.93 -0.10
N THR A 1153 35.35 -17.70 0.53
CA THR A 1153 34.87 -19.00 0.03
C THR A 1153 33.41 -18.92 -0.43
N PHE A 1154 32.99 -19.78 -1.38
CA PHE A 1154 31.58 -19.94 -1.77
C PHE A 1154 30.90 -21.11 -1.05
N LYS A 1155 31.70 -22.10 -0.63
CA LYS A 1155 31.31 -23.40 -0.06
C LYS A 1155 30.38 -24.18 -0.99
N PRO A 1156 30.84 -24.55 -2.20
CA PRO A 1156 29.99 -25.17 -3.23
C PRO A 1156 29.29 -26.46 -2.77
N ASP A 1157 29.94 -27.24 -1.90
CA ASP A 1157 29.42 -28.51 -1.40
C ASP A 1157 28.56 -28.39 -0.13
N SER A 1158 28.45 -27.18 0.46
CA SER A 1158 27.58 -26.98 1.62
C SER A 1158 26.11 -27.13 1.23
N GLN A 1159 25.35 -27.75 2.13
CA GLN A 1159 23.91 -27.97 1.97
C GLN A 1159 23.13 -26.67 2.23
N LEU A 1160 22.03 -26.48 1.50
CA LEU A 1160 21.19 -25.30 1.59
C LEU A 1160 20.03 -25.52 2.56
N THR A 1161 19.81 -24.58 3.49
CA THR A 1161 18.65 -24.61 4.39
C THR A 1161 17.37 -24.19 3.66
N ARG A 1162 16.21 -24.46 4.27
CA ARG A 1162 14.89 -24.05 3.75
C ARG A 1162 14.77 -22.53 3.68
N ALA A 1163 15.24 -21.82 4.71
CA ALA A 1163 15.23 -20.36 4.73
C ALA A 1163 16.13 -19.76 3.63
N GLU A 1164 17.33 -20.32 3.43
CA GLU A 1164 18.23 -19.89 2.35
C GLU A 1164 17.65 -20.17 0.95
N ALA A 1165 17.03 -21.35 0.76
CA ALA A 1165 16.39 -21.70 -0.49
C ALA A 1165 15.24 -20.75 -0.86
N VAL A 1166 14.37 -20.44 0.11
CA VAL A 1166 13.25 -19.51 -0.10
C VAL A 1166 13.74 -18.13 -0.51
N LYS A 1167 14.80 -17.61 0.14
CA LYS A 1167 15.33 -16.28 -0.21
C LYS A 1167 15.81 -16.22 -1.66
N VAL A 1168 16.52 -17.24 -2.13
CA VAL A 1168 16.96 -17.31 -3.54
C VAL A 1168 15.76 -17.49 -4.48
N LEU A 1169 14.81 -18.36 -4.14
CA LEU A 1169 13.64 -18.66 -4.98
C LEU A 1169 12.68 -17.48 -5.11
N ASN A 1170 12.46 -16.70 -4.04
CA ASN A 1170 11.63 -15.50 -4.09
C ASN A 1170 12.18 -14.51 -5.13
N VAL A 1171 13.49 -14.30 -5.16
CA VAL A 1171 14.11 -13.45 -6.18
C VAL A 1171 13.92 -14.04 -7.58
N LEU A 1172 14.12 -15.35 -7.76
CA LEU A 1172 13.93 -16.01 -9.06
C LEU A 1172 12.49 -15.97 -9.58
N PHE A 1173 11.52 -16.05 -8.68
CA PHE A 1173 10.08 -16.02 -8.97
C PHE A 1173 9.50 -14.60 -8.95
N LYS A 1174 10.35 -13.58 -8.75
CA LYS A 1174 9.94 -12.18 -8.63
C LYS A 1174 8.89 -11.97 -7.53
N ARG A 1175 8.99 -12.74 -6.44
CA ARG A 1175 8.16 -12.57 -5.23
C ARG A 1175 8.90 -11.66 -4.26
N THR A 1176 8.17 -10.71 -3.69
CA THR A 1176 8.70 -9.86 -2.63
C THR A 1176 8.33 -10.42 -1.25
N PRO A 1177 9.15 -10.18 -0.22
CA PRO A 1177 8.84 -10.57 1.14
C PRO A 1177 7.49 -9.99 1.62
N ALA A 1178 6.71 -10.76 2.37
CA ALA A 1178 5.37 -10.37 2.80
C ALA A 1178 5.43 -9.22 3.82
N ALA A 1179 4.73 -8.13 3.56
CA ALA A 1179 4.63 -6.97 4.45
C ALA A 1179 3.35 -7.02 5.31
N GLY A 1180 3.46 -6.72 6.61
CA GLY A 1180 2.29 -6.55 7.49
C GLY A 1180 1.69 -7.84 8.09
N VAL A 1181 2.31 -9.01 7.88
CA VAL A 1181 1.91 -10.26 8.54
C VAL A 1181 2.31 -10.21 10.02
N THR A 1182 1.36 -9.88 10.89
CA THR A 1182 1.58 -9.74 12.34
C THR A 1182 1.44 -11.05 13.12
N THR A 1183 0.86 -12.08 12.49
CA THR A 1183 0.68 -13.40 13.08
C THR A 1183 1.50 -14.41 12.28
N PRO A 1184 2.56 -15.01 12.86
CA PRO A 1184 3.35 -16.02 12.17
C PRO A 1184 2.49 -17.20 11.71
N THR A 1185 2.64 -17.61 10.45
CA THR A 1185 2.01 -18.84 9.94
C THR A 1185 2.59 -20.07 10.62
N PHE A 1186 3.87 -20.00 11.00
CA PHE A 1186 4.61 -21.11 11.57
C PHE A 1186 5.12 -20.82 12.97
N THR A 1187 5.02 -21.79 13.88
CA THR A 1187 5.35 -21.64 15.30
C THR A 1187 6.84 -21.52 15.58
N ASP A 1188 7.68 -22.03 14.69
CA ASP A 1188 9.14 -22.03 14.79
C ASP A 1188 9.82 -20.91 13.97
N VAL A 1189 9.03 -20.04 13.33
CA VAL A 1189 9.52 -18.86 12.60
C VAL A 1189 8.99 -17.60 13.28
N PRO A 1190 9.66 -17.10 14.34
CA PRO A 1190 9.25 -15.86 14.97
C PRO A 1190 9.40 -14.69 13.98
N ALA A 1191 8.62 -13.62 14.17
CA ALA A 1191 8.69 -12.41 13.34
C ALA A 1191 10.08 -11.75 13.31
N THR A 1192 10.96 -12.09 14.25
CA THR A 1192 12.37 -11.65 14.33
C THR A 1192 13.33 -12.52 13.51
N HIS A 1193 12.87 -13.62 12.91
CA HIS A 1193 13.71 -14.48 12.09
C HIS A 1193 14.08 -13.76 10.78
N TRP A 1194 15.35 -13.79 10.37
CA TRP A 1194 15.86 -13.03 9.22
C TRP A 1194 15.16 -13.37 7.88
N ALA A 1195 14.59 -14.57 7.77
CA ALA A 1195 13.81 -15.03 6.61
C ALA A 1195 12.29 -15.00 6.83
N TYR A 1196 11.78 -14.40 7.91
CA TYR A 1196 10.35 -14.44 8.25
C TYR A 1196 9.46 -13.97 7.08
N ALA A 1197 9.67 -12.75 6.60
CA ALA A 1197 8.85 -12.17 5.54
C ALA A 1197 8.96 -12.96 4.21
N ASP A 1198 10.14 -13.50 3.92
CA ASP A 1198 10.40 -14.37 2.77
C ASP A 1198 9.62 -15.70 2.86
N ILE A 1199 9.58 -16.31 4.06
CA ILE A 1199 8.88 -17.55 4.36
C ILE A 1199 7.36 -17.35 4.28
N GLU A 1200 6.86 -16.24 4.84
CA GLU A 1200 5.44 -15.88 4.75
C GLU A 1200 5.03 -15.66 3.29
N ALA A 1201 5.82 -14.94 2.49
CA ALA A 1201 5.58 -14.77 1.05
C ALA A 1201 5.63 -16.10 0.27
N ALA A 1202 6.45 -17.05 0.68
CA ALA A 1202 6.53 -18.35 -0.01
C ALA A 1202 5.34 -19.26 0.27
N ALA A 1203 4.74 -19.14 1.47
CA ALA A 1203 3.77 -20.06 2.03
C ALA A 1203 2.33 -19.53 2.11
N GLN A 1204 2.13 -18.22 1.93
CA GLN A 1204 0.81 -17.59 1.91
C GLN A 1204 0.33 -17.32 0.47
N LYS A 1205 -0.98 -17.10 0.34
CA LYS A 1205 -1.71 -16.95 -0.92
C LYS A 1205 -2.01 -15.48 -1.23
#